data_AF-A0A8J1MST9-F1
#
_entry.id   AF-A0A8J1MST9-F1
#
_cell.length_a   1.000
_cell.length_b   1.000
_cell.length_c   1.000
_cell.angle_alpha   90.00
_cell.angle_beta   90.00
_cell.angle_gamma   90.00
#
_symmetry.space_group_name_H-M   'P 1'
#
loop_
_entity.id
_entity.type
_entity.pdbx_description
1 polymer ?
#
loop_
_entity_poly.entity_id
_entity_poly.type
_entity_poly.pdbx_seq_one_letter_code
_entity_poly.pdbx_strand_id
1 'polypeptide(L)'
;MELSPKKAKLSKVLIRLCDAFTRTDENIICPLIKAENSVRVLYKLQKKVLLRIVQKAGATNRLTDPTFLWKSAASGRKMEGNLFVEYSTSQSFKENNLKQYQKTLAQKLTEESKVKHVLIDCVRNTEEIIPQPIILETSFELHKLKLCYEGLIQISEEFDEGLDLIVVADTIKSNSDDLRGQYTKFAVLSQNADNKKEYSENNRNLKLPQDIMENKTVEEMEEDEYLPDVVKDVLKTALDKKQHARSVIEPLCHQLPRVIQQSNNLYSNLGDYFSTRNRIDVEPFILAQKELEGSYESTTKCIIHLRYGTVYQMSVNYFTEEELQQQLFDLVTLNGEDSSEMDESNEHVKDRALDCLKARFKILTDHKIPSDLQEMKGAFLSPKDIVLSDDVQKFAGKTELYFGNGRDAKNDRLAMQALVRQLTTSQEEDKDKADEYKKRIAAVKEIVIYLPSKILYGGKEILEMPGTDDSDPIAMDFIKTALNEVDAVIVVSDFAFKIAEKEVKDMLFGSGFANYWKENPCNYKLMLLAYPEKNHKWQFGKDNSEAIKKLEDEEKKKRNAELNLISKTLRMDTLPDDMKNSIITAYILPVLHTSILAQTTAQGEEYKIFQNDQTFLKYTGISNLITIIDEFVSSRQNVTTEEVKAQISHFHYKIHSGRITAAARSVLHVLNNRETKCIVESKINRNIEELLISFDKSIKEMLYEVAETELETVLRENIEQATTKWKQYKEKIKSVGVFSPHFYGRNPVYKVLLNNIFFDGLEEKKGHIFQEIKIRIDDLLKKYKRKILGQCREDLNNLLGDNHDSFTLEFVQNTIENELDGALAWYLGKKRRPFNEKTMKKCFEDCQNQSFKKYILVPNYNINHPLETAKQNTELNIENCIMDIKEPFLIKLSALHKERTKSLYGKLVTSKGVSKMWQRLVQQMKQISRLRADHKPTESLDDLFHMMSANLHEP
;
A
#
# COMPACT_ATOMS: atom_id res chain seq x y z
N MET A 1 9.03 -45.23 -65.81
CA MET A 1 9.43 -43.94 -65.21
C MET A 1 8.17 -43.25 -64.70
N GLU A 2 7.85 -43.43 -63.42
CA GLU A 2 6.77 -42.66 -62.78
C GLU A 2 7.40 -41.50 -62.02
N LEU A 3 6.91 -40.29 -62.34
CA LEU A 3 7.32 -39.03 -61.74
C LEU A 3 6.84 -38.97 -60.28
N SER A 4 7.79 -38.84 -59.36
CA SER A 4 7.56 -38.54 -57.95
C SER A 4 6.66 -37.31 -57.77
N PRO A 5 5.62 -37.34 -56.91
CA PRO A 5 4.77 -36.18 -56.69
C PRO A 5 5.55 -35.10 -55.93
N LYS A 6 5.69 -33.92 -56.56
CA LYS A 6 6.20 -32.70 -55.94
C LYS A 6 5.35 -32.38 -54.71
N LYS A 7 5.90 -32.56 -53.50
CA LYS A 7 5.31 -32.05 -52.25
C LYS A 7 5.14 -30.53 -52.38
N ALA A 8 3.90 -30.06 -52.42
CA ALA A 8 3.60 -28.64 -52.34
C ALA A 8 4.18 -28.07 -51.03
N LYS A 9 5.02 -27.03 -51.14
CA LYS A 9 5.55 -26.30 -49.98
C LYS A 9 4.42 -25.51 -49.33
N LEU A 10 4.22 -25.67 -48.03
CA LEU A 10 3.39 -24.78 -47.23
C LEU A 10 3.95 -23.35 -47.32
N SER A 11 3.12 -22.39 -47.69
CA SER A 11 3.50 -20.99 -47.99
C SER A 11 3.53 -20.06 -46.77
N LYS A 12 3.13 -20.57 -45.60
CA LYS A 12 2.95 -19.78 -44.37
C LYS A 12 3.64 -20.44 -43.17
N VAL A 13 4.32 -19.63 -42.37
CA VAL A 13 4.96 -20.04 -41.11
C VAL A 13 4.24 -19.35 -39.97
N LEU A 14 3.86 -20.10 -38.94
CA LEU A 14 3.21 -19.57 -37.76
C LEU A 14 4.16 -19.70 -36.55
N ILE A 15 4.51 -18.57 -35.97
CA ILE A 15 5.35 -18.50 -34.76
C ILE A 15 4.47 -18.07 -33.59
N ARG A 16 4.54 -18.75 -32.45
CA ARG A 16 3.89 -18.33 -31.21
C ARG A 16 4.90 -17.63 -30.31
N LEU A 17 4.42 -16.57 -29.67
CA LEU A 17 5.12 -15.76 -28.67
C LEU A 17 4.32 -15.80 -27.38
N CYS A 18 4.93 -16.32 -26.33
CA CYS A 18 4.34 -16.50 -25.01
C CYS A 18 5.30 -16.01 -23.93
N ASP A 19 4.75 -15.53 -22.81
CA ASP A 19 5.54 -15.31 -21.61
C ASP A 19 5.99 -16.67 -21.07
N ALA A 20 7.28 -16.83 -20.82
CA ALA A 20 7.82 -18.03 -20.20
C ALA A 20 7.74 -17.92 -18.68
N PHE A 21 7.41 -19.02 -18.04
CA PHE A 21 7.61 -19.13 -16.60
C PHE A 21 9.10 -19.08 -16.27
N THR A 22 9.41 -18.58 -15.08
CA THR A 22 10.78 -18.55 -14.54
C THR A 22 10.86 -19.43 -13.32
N ARG A 23 12.07 -19.86 -12.93
CA ARG A 23 12.27 -20.61 -11.69
C ARG A 23 13.06 -19.79 -10.67
N THR A 24 12.79 -20.02 -9.39
CA THR A 24 13.57 -19.51 -8.26
C THR A 24 14.89 -20.27 -8.10
N ASP A 25 15.76 -19.81 -7.20
CA ASP A 25 17.00 -20.52 -6.86
C ASP A 25 16.76 -21.90 -6.23
N GLU A 26 15.59 -22.11 -5.61
CA GLU A 26 15.15 -23.41 -5.08
C GLU A 26 14.41 -24.25 -6.14
N ASN A 27 14.57 -23.90 -7.43
CA ASN A 27 13.98 -24.60 -8.58
C ASN A 27 12.44 -24.64 -8.57
N ILE A 28 11.77 -23.66 -7.94
CA ILE A 28 10.30 -23.57 -7.92
C ILE A 28 9.84 -22.67 -9.05
N ILE A 29 8.82 -23.09 -9.81
CA ILE A 29 8.26 -22.27 -10.88
C ILE A 29 7.55 -21.04 -10.29
N CYS A 30 7.90 -19.84 -10.77
CA CYS A 30 7.27 -18.58 -10.37
C CYS A 30 6.00 -18.35 -11.22
N PRO A 31 4.81 -18.30 -10.61
CA PRO A 31 3.56 -18.14 -11.36
C PRO A 31 3.32 -16.70 -11.83
N LEU A 32 4.17 -15.73 -11.45
CA LEU A 32 3.97 -14.30 -11.67
C LEU A 32 5.04 -13.71 -12.61
N ILE A 33 4.63 -12.78 -13.47
CA ILE A 33 5.52 -11.97 -14.31
C ILE A 33 5.21 -10.47 -14.12
N LYS A 34 6.25 -9.63 -14.06
CA LYS A 34 6.09 -8.18 -14.08
C LYS A 34 5.58 -7.74 -15.44
N ALA A 35 4.68 -6.75 -15.46
CA ALA A 35 4.09 -6.25 -16.70
C ALA A 35 5.14 -5.81 -17.74
N GLU A 36 6.21 -5.11 -17.30
CA GLU A 36 7.28 -4.64 -18.19
C GLU A 36 8.10 -5.76 -18.85
N ASN A 37 8.11 -6.96 -18.25
CA ASN A 37 8.81 -8.11 -18.80
C ASN A 37 7.95 -8.93 -19.78
N SER A 38 6.65 -8.64 -19.90
CA SER A 38 5.68 -9.44 -20.64
C SER A 38 5.57 -9.04 -22.11
N VAL A 39 5.62 -10.02 -23.01
CA VAL A 39 5.38 -9.81 -24.45
C VAL A 39 3.91 -9.46 -24.74
N ARG A 40 2.98 -9.94 -23.90
CA ARG A 40 1.53 -9.65 -24.02
C ARG A 40 1.25 -8.19 -23.70
N VAL A 41 1.88 -7.67 -22.65
CA VAL A 41 1.79 -6.25 -22.29
C VAL A 41 2.44 -5.38 -23.37
N LEU A 42 3.60 -5.78 -23.90
CA LEU A 42 4.24 -5.08 -25.01
C LEU A 42 3.34 -5.04 -26.26
N TYR A 43 2.68 -6.15 -26.62
CA TYR A 43 1.74 -6.18 -27.73
C TYR A 43 0.55 -5.22 -27.50
N LYS A 44 0.00 -5.18 -26.28
CA LYS A 44 -1.12 -4.32 -25.93
C LYS A 44 -0.76 -2.84 -25.91
N LEU A 45 0.36 -2.48 -25.28
CA LEU A 45 0.73 -1.09 -25.04
C LEU A 45 1.57 -0.48 -26.18
N GLN A 46 2.39 -1.28 -26.86
CA GLN A 46 3.35 -0.81 -27.86
C GLN A 46 3.44 -1.75 -29.08
N LYS A 47 2.28 -2.13 -29.67
CA LYS A 47 2.19 -3.04 -30.83
C LYS A 47 3.14 -2.70 -31.97
N LYS A 48 3.32 -1.41 -32.29
CA LYS A 48 4.23 -0.95 -33.36
C LYS A 48 5.70 -1.28 -33.07
N VAL A 49 6.12 -1.18 -31.80
CA VAL A 49 7.49 -1.56 -31.36
C VAL A 49 7.70 -3.05 -31.54
N LEU A 50 6.74 -3.87 -31.07
CA LEU A 50 6.81 -5.32 -31.24
C LEU A 50 6.82 -5.73 -32.72
N LEU A 51 5.98 -5.11 -33.56
CA LEU A 51 5.97 -5.36 -35.01
C LEU A 51 7.34 -5.11 -35.63
N ARG A 52 7.99 -4.00 -35.28
CA ARG A 52 9.33 -3.64 -35.76
C ARG A 52 10.39 -4.66 -35.34
N ILE A 53 10.35 -5.09 -34.07
CA ILE A 53 11.29 -6.10 -33.53
C ILE A 53 11.12 -7.44 -34.27
N VAL A 54 9.86 -7.87 -34.44
CA VAL A 54 9.48 -9.11 -35.12
C VAL A 54 9.88 -9.07 -36.61
N GLN A 55 9.66 -7.95 -37.29
CA GLN A 55 10.12 -7.72 -38.67
C GLN A 55 11.65 -7.82 -38.81
N LYS A 56 12.41 -7.16 -37.93
CA LYS A 56 13.88 -7.21 -37.94
C LYS A 56 14.41 -8.64 -37.73
N ALA A 57 13.83 -9.37 -36.76
CA ALA A 57 14.19 -10.75 -36.50
C ALA A 57 13.82 -11.69 -37.67
N GLY A 58 12.65 -11.45 -38.29
CA GLY A 58 12.15 -12.18 -39.44
C GLY A 58 12.98 -11.98 -40.71
N ALA A 59 13.37 -10.73 -41.00
CA ALA A 59 14.20 -10.38 -42.16
C ALA A 59 15.54 -11.13 -42.18
N THR A 60 16.16 -11.28 -41.00
CA THR A 60 17.41 -12.07 -40.81
C THR A 60 17.23 -13.54 -41.21
N ASN A 61 15.99 -14.04 -41.22
CA ASN A 61 15.61 -15.43 -41.52
C ASN A 61 14.74 -15.55 -42.79
N ARG A 62 14.68 -14.50 -43.64
CA ARG A 62 13.86 -14.45 -44.88
C ARG A 62 12.36 -14.70 -44.64
N LEU A 63 11.86 -14.30 -43.47
CA LEU A 63 10.44 -14.22 -43.16
C LEU A 63 9.97 -12.78 -43.41
N THR A 64 8.93 -12.61 -44.22
CA THR A 64 8.39 -11.30 -44.58
C THR A 64 6.93 -11.16 -44.15
N ASP A 65 6.49 -9.92 -44.02
CA ASP A 65 5.09 -9.53 -43.81
C ASP A 65 4.43 -10.15 -42.56
N PRO A 66 5.01 -9.96 -41.36
CA PRO A 66 4.43 -10.51 -40.13
C PRO A 66 3.04 -9.95 -39.86
N THR A 67 2.09 -10.85 -39.60
CA THR A 67 0.73 -10.50 -39.18
C THR A 67 0.43 -11.13 -37.82
N PHE A 68 0.00 -10.32 -36.86
CA PHE A 68 -0.38 -10.81 -35.53
C PHE A 68 -1.79 -11.40 -35.55
N LEU A 69 -1.95 -12.59 -34.97
CA LEU A 69 -3.22 -13.27 -34.79
C LEU A 69 -3.47 -13.49 -33.29
N TRP A 70 -4.64 -13.06 -32.81
CA TRP A 70 -5.08 -13.20 -31.41
C TRP A 70 -6.30 -14.13 -31.24
N LYS A 71 -6.87 -14.57 -32.38
CA LYS A 71 -7.93 -15.56 -32.47
C LYS A 71 -7.43 -16.72 -33.31
N SER A 72 -7.77 -17.94 -32.89
CA SER A 72 -7.53 -19.12 -33.73
C SER A 72 -8.34 -18.98 -35.02
N ALA A 73 -7.68 -19.08 -36.17
CA ALA A 73 -8.37 -19.15 -37.46
C ALA A 73 -9.25 -20.41 -37.58
N ALA A 74 -8.93 -21.48 -36.84
CA ALA A 74 -9.63 -22.76 -36.89
C ALA A 74 -10.84 -22.83 -35.94
N SER A 75 -10.72 -22.29 -34.71
CA SER A 75 -11.76 -22.44 -33.68
C SER A 75 -12.48 -21.15 -33.30
N GLY A 76 -12.03 -19.98 -33.78
CA GLY A 76 -12.59 -18.67 -33.44
C GLY A 76 -12.42 -18.27 -31.96
N ARG A 77 -11.86 -19.15 -31.12
CA ARG A 77 -11.63 -18.90 -29.69
C ARG A 77 -10.58 -17.81 -29.50
N LYS A 78 -10.83 -16.92 -28.55
CA LYS A 78 -9.82 -15.97 -28.04
C LYS A 78 -8.67 -16.78 -27.45
N MET A 79 -7.44 -16.53 -27.91
CA MET A 79 -6.25 -17.26 -27.46
C MET A 79 -5.50 -16.38 -26.46
N GLU A 80 -6.13 -16.16 -25.30
CA GLU A 80 -5.66 -15.18 -24.34
C GLU A 80 -4.20 -15.42 -23.97
N GLY A 81 -3.36 -14.45 -24.35
CA GLY A 81 -1.93 -14.47 -24.08
C GLY A 81 -1.03 -15.35 -24.96
N ASN A 82 -1.57 -16.08 -25.93
CA ASN A 82 -0.78 -16.80 -26.93
C ASN A 82 -0.76 -15.96 -28.22
N LEU A 83 0.26 -15.11 -28.39
CA LEU A 83 0.37 -14.23 -29.54
C LEU A 83 0.97 -14.99 -30.74
N PHE A 84 0.23 -15.12 -31.83
CA PHE A 84 0.74 -15.78 -33.03
C PHE A 84 1.19 -14.74 -34.06
N VAL A 85 2.30 -15.01 -34.72
CA VAL A 85 2.86 -14.24 -35.82
C VAL A 85 2.86 -15.11 -37.06
N GLU A 86 1.98 -14.79 -38.00
CA GLU A 86 1.95 -15.41 -39.32
C GLU A 86 2.94 -14.70 -40.24
N TYR A 87 3.80 -15.47 -40.90
CA TYR A 87 4.75 -15.00 -41.89
C TYR A 87 4.53 -15.66 -43.24
N SER A 88 4.82 -14.91 -44.30
CA SER A 88 4.99 -15.47 -45.64
C SER A 88 6.41 -15.98 -45.84
N THR A 89 6.58 -17.13 -46.50
CA THR A 89 7.91 -17.64 -46.84
C THR A 89 7.95 -18.35 -48.20
N SER A 90 9.06 -18.15 -48.92
CA SER A 90 9.36 -18.83 -50.20
C SER A 90 10.18 -20.12 -50.02
N GLN A 91 10.63 -20.42 -48.79
CA GLN A 91 11.51 -21.55 -48.48
C GLN A 91 11.00 -22.37 -47.29
N SER A 92 11.46 -23.62 -47.17
CA SER A 92 11.10 -24.46 -46.02
C SER A 92 11.77 -23.92 -44.76
N PHE A 93 10.98 -23.53 -43.76
CA PHE A 93 11.48 -23.11 -42.45
C PHE A 93 11.91 -24.34 -41.65
N LYS A 94 13.23 -24.52 -41.49
CA LYS A 94 13.85 -25.65 -40.79
C LYS A 94 14.23 -25.29 -39.36
N GLU A 95 14.50 -26.29 -38.54
CA GLU A 95 14.81 -26.15 -37.11
C GLU A 95 16.01 -25.24 -36.81
N ASN A 96 17.06 -25.26 -37.64
CA ASN A 96 18.20 -24.35 -37.49
C ASN A 96 17.80 -22.87 -37.70
N ASN A 97 16.87 -22.59 -38.61
CA ASN A 97 16.36 -21.24 -38.85
C ASN A 97 15.51 -20.78 -37.66
N LEU A 98 14.74 -21.68 -37.05
CA LEU A 98 13.98 -21.40 -35.84
C LEU A 98 14.89 -21.03 -34.67
N LYS A 99 15.98 -21.79 -34.43
CA LYS A 99 16.94 -21.48 -33.35
C LYS A 99 17.60 -20.11 -33.52
N GLN A 100 17.98 -19.76 -34.76
CA GLN A 100 18.55 -18.45 -35.07
C GLN A 100 17.53 -17.31 -34.90
N TYR A 101 16.29 -17.54 -35.34
CA TYR A 101 15.17 -16.62 -35.13
C TYR A 101 14.90 -16.39 -33.63
N GLN A 102 14.78 -17.46 -32.85
CA GLN A 102 14.56 -17.42 -31.40
C GLN A 102 15.63 -16.57 -30.70
N LYS A 103 16.92 -16.83 -30.98
CA LYS A 103 18.04 -16.08 -30.38
C LYS A 103 17.98 -14.59 -30.73
N THR A 104 17.76 -14.28 -32.02
CA THR A 104 17.72 -12.89 -32.51
C THR A 104 16.53 -12.13 -31.93
N LEU A 105 15.35 -12.77 -31.90
CA LEU A 105 14.13 -12.16 -31.38
C LEU A 105 14.25 -11.91 -29.88
N ALA A 106 14.68 -12.90 -29.10
CA ALA A 106 14.84 -12.77 -27.65
C ALA A 106 15.83 -11.66 -27.29
N GLN A 107 16.97 -11.59 -28.00
CA GLN A 107 17.95 -10.51 -27.81
C GLN A 107 17.34 -9.13 -28.07
N LYS A 108 16.64 -8.96 -29.20
CA LYS A 108 16.03 -7.68 -29.56
C LYS A 108 14.89 -7.26 -28.63
N LEU A 109 14.09 -8.21 -28.15
CA LEU A 109 13.04 -7.94 -27.15
C LEU A 109 13.66 -7.42 -25.85
N THR A 110 14.79 -7.97 -25.41
CA THR A 110 15.47 -7.48 -24.21
C THR A 110 16.14 -6.12 -24.43
N GLU A 111 16.78 -5.90 -25.58
CA GLU A 111 17.48 -4.66 -25.91
C GLU A 111 16.53 -3.48 -26.20
N GLU A 112 15.47 -3.71 -26.98
CA GLU A 112 14.59 -2.64 -27.51
C GLU A 112 13.35 -2.41 -26.62
N SER A 113 12.92 -3.37 -25.77
CA SER A 113 11.65 -3.25 -25.02
C SER A 113 11.64 -3.84 -23.61
N LYS A 114 12.81 -4.18 -23.03
CA LYS A 114 12.98 -4.80 -21.69
C LYS A 114 12.21 -6.11 -21.47
N VAL A 115 11.52 -6.65 -22.48
CA VAL A 115 10.83 -7.94 -22.42
C VAL A 115 11.86 -9.04 -22.24
N LYS A 116 11.60 -9.92 -21.28
CA LYS A 116 12.49 -11.00 -20.87
C LYS A 116 11.69 -12.29 -20.73
N HIS A 117 12.37 -13.41 -20.92
CA HIS A 117 11.80 -14.75 -20.70
C HIS A 117 10.56 -14.99 -21.59
N VAL A 118 10.79 -15.09 -22.90
CA VAL A 118 9.74 -15.37 -23.89
C VAL A 118 9.94 -16.77 -24.45
N LEU A 119 8.86 -17.55 -24.46
CA LEU A 119 8.78 -18.81 -25.17
C LEU A 119 8.39 -18.52 -26.63
N ILE A 120 9.24 -18.97 -27.55
CA ILE A 120 9.12 -18.73 -28.99
C ILE A 120 9.17 -20.07 -29.68
N ASP A 121 8.09 -20.45 -30.37
CA ASP A 121 8.03 -21.76 -31.02
C ASP A 121 7.26 -21.73 -32.34
N CYS A 122 7.56 -22.69 -33.22
CA CYS A 122 6.90 -22.83 -34.52
C CYS A 122 5.68 -23.73 -34.37
N VAL A 123 4.51 -23.16 -34.60
CA VAL A 123 3.23 -23.80 -34.31
C VAL A 123 2.85 -24.73 -35.46
N ARG A 124 2.66 -26.01 -35.13
CA ARG A 124 2.13 -27.01 -36.07
C ARG A 124 0.66 -27.32 -35.82
N ASN A 125 0.18 -27.10 -34.59
CA ASN A 125 -1.22 -27.23 -34.20
C ASN A 125 -1.66 -25.95 -33.45
N THR A 126 -2.62 -25.22 -34.03
CA THR A 126 -3.17 -23.99 -33.43
C THR A 126 -4.13 -24.24 -32.27
N GLU A 127 -4.47 -25.49 -31.95
CA GLU A 127 -5.35 -25.80 -30.81
C GLU A 127 -4.60 -25.93 -29.49
N GLU A 128 -3.28 -26.08 -29.52
CA GLU A 128 -2.45 -26.17 -28.33
C GLU A 128 -2.29 -24.78 -27.69
N ILE A 129 -2.92 -24.56 -26.53
CA ILE A 129 -2.81 -23.31 -25.77
C ILE A 129 -1.81 -23.52 -24.62
N ILE A 130 -0.79 -22.65 -24.56
CA ILE A 130 0.21 -22.68 -23.48
C ILE A 130 -0.29 -21.79 -22.32
N PRO A 131 -0.36 -22.32 -21.08
CA PRO A 131 -0.61 -21.52 -19.89
C PRO A 131 0.42 -20.40 -19.76
N GLN A 132 -0.02 -19.24 -19.28
CA GLN A 132 0.83 -18.07 -19.13
C GLN A 132 0.98 -17.69 -17.65
N PRO A 133 2.11 -17.11 -17.24
CA PRO A 133 2.24 -16.46 -15.94
C PRO A 133 1.16 -15.39 -15.71
N ILE A 134 0.78 -15.17 -14.46
CA ILE A 134 -0.16 -14.12 -14.06
C ILE A 134 0.54 -12.76 -14.12
N ILE A 135 -0.12 -11.77 -14.73
CA ILE A 135 0.26 -10.36 -14.69
C ILE A 135 -0.69 -9.68 -13.71
N LEU A 136 -0.13 -8.99 -12.72
CA LEU A 136 -0.92 -8.18 -11.81
C LEU A 136 -1.44 -6.94 -12.54
N GLU A 137 -2.73 -6.64 -12.38
CA GLU A 137 -3.42 -5.45 -12.88
C GLU A 137 -2.74 -4.19 -12.36
N THR A 138 -2.38 -4.14 -11.08
CA THR A 138 -1.60 -3.03 -10.49
C THR A 138 -0.24 -2.85 -11.17
N SER A 139 0.45 -3.97 -11.49
CA SER A 139 1.71 -3.91 -12.24
C SER A 139 1.51 -3.42 -13.67
N PHE A 140 0.39 -3.77 -14.30
CA PHE A 140 0.05 -3.33 -15.65
C PHE A 140 -0.26 -1.83 -15.67
N GLU A 141 -1.09 -1.34 -14.75
CA GLU A 141 -1.44 0.07 -14.63
C GLU A 141 -0.21 0.95 -14.38
N LEU A 142 0.68 0.55 -13.46
CA LEU A 142 1.92 1.27 -13.20
C LEU A 142 2.86 1.31 -14.41
N HIS A 143 2.96 0.20 -15.16
CA HIS A 143 3.78 0.16 -16.37
C HIS A 143 3.18 1.03 -17.48
N LYS A 144 1.85 1.02 -17.63
CA LYS A 144 1.11 1.87 -18.57
C LYS A 144 1.34 3.35 -18.26
N LEU A 145 1.25 3.76 -16.99
CA LEU A 145 1.56 5.13 -16.56
C LEU A 145 3.02 5.51 -16.82
N LYS A 146 3.97 4.61 -16.56
CA LYS A 146 5.39 4.82 -16.85
C LYS A 146 5.66 5.01 -18.33
N LEU A 147 5.12 4.16 -19.20
CA LEU A 147 5.27 4.30 -20.65
C LEU A 147 4.61 5.58 -21.16
N CYS A 148 3.47 5.97 -20.58
CA CYS A 148 2.82 7.23 -20.90
C CYS A 148 3.70 8.42 -20.53
N TYR A 149 4.29 8.41 -19.32
CA TYR A 149 5.26 9.40 -18.89
C TYR A 149 6.46 9.48 -19.84
N GLU A 150 7.14 8.36 -20.09
CA GLU A 150 8.33 8.30 -20.96
C GLU A 150 8.00 8.77 -22.39
N GLY A 151 6.85 8.36 -22.93
CA GLY A 151 6.38 8.79 -24.26
C GLY A 151 6.08 10.29 -24.32
N LEU A 152 5.46 10.86 -23.29
CA LEU A 152 5.20 12.30 -23.22
C LEU A 152 6.50 13.11 -23.10
N ILE A 153 7.50 12.61 -22.37
CA ILE A 153 8.83 13.23 -22.30
C ILE A 153 9.51 13.22 -23.68
N GLN A 154 9.51 12.09 -24.38
CA GLN A 154 10.10 11.99 -25.73
C GLN A 154 9.41 12.90 -26.73
N ILE A 155 8.07 12.93 -26.72
CA ILE A 155 7.30 13.88 -27.55
C ILE A 155 7.71 15.31 -27.18
N SER A 156 7.88 15.61 -25.89
CA SER A 156 8.27 16.96 -25.44
C SER A 156 9.67 17.40 -25.87
N GLU A 157 10.60 16.45 -26.08
CA GLU A 157 11.94 16.72 -26.64
C GLU A 157 11.91 17.02 -28.15
N GLU A 158 10.94 16.47 -28.89
CA GLU A 158 10.74 16.73 -30.33
C GLU A 158 10.01 18.06 -30.62
N PHE A 159 9.41 18.69 -29.60
CA PHE A 159 8.81 20.01 -29.67
C PHE A 159 9.75 21.08 -29.07
N ASP A 160 10.00 22.18 -29.80
CA ASP A 160 10.77 23.34 -29.30
C ASP A 160 10.11 24.08 -28.10
N GLU A 161 8.95 23.62 -27.60
CA GLU A 161 8.19 24.19 -26.47
C GLU A 161 7.66 23.08 -25.50
N GLY A 162 8.54 22.19 -25.02
CA GLY A 162 8.24 20.99 -24.21
C GLY A 162 7.60 21.17 -22.80
N LEU A 163 7.36 22.38 -22.31
CA LEU A 163 6.99 22.63 -20.90
C LEU A 163 5.62 22.07 -20.43
N ASP A 164 4.62 21.91 -21.31
CA ASP A 164 3.28 21.42 -20.88
C ASP A 164 3.14 19.90 -20.95
N LEU A 165 3.77 19.25 -21.92
CA LEU A 165 3.93 17.81 -21.93
C LEU A 165 4.76 17.38 -20.72
N ILE A 166 5.75 18.18 -20.31
CA ILE A 166 6.47 18.01 -19.04
C ILE A 166 5.53 18.17 -17.85
N VAL A 167 4.61 19.15 -17.80
CA VAL A 167 3.66 19.28 -16.68
C VAL A 167 2.68 18.09 -16.60
N VAL A 168 2.19 17.61 -17.74
CA VAL A 168 1.34 16.39 -17.78
C VAL A 168 2.16 15.17 -17.38
N ALA A 169 3.39 15.06 -17.88
CA ALA A 169 4.33 14.00 -17.51
C ALA A 169 4.65 14.05 -16.01
N ASP A 170 4.96 15.20 -15.43
CA ASP A 170 5.21 15.41 -14.00
C ASP A 170 3.97 15.07 -13.17
N THR A 171 2.77 15.36 -13.68
CA THR A 171 1.51 14.98 -13.03
C THR A 171 1.32 13.47 -13.06
N ILE A 172 1.65 12.80 -14.17
CA ILE A 172 1.61 11.34 -14.31
C ILE A 172 2.68 10.68 -13.43
N LYS A 173 3.88 11.25 -13.37
CA LYS A 173 4.97 10.81 -12.51
C LYS A 173 4.58 10.94 -11.04
N SER A 174 4.09 12.10 -10.63
CA SER A 174 3.55 12.32 -9.27
C SER A 174 2.44 11.32 -8.95
N ASN A 175 1.50 11.09 -9.87
CA ASN A 175 0.44 10.10 -9.69
C ASN A 175 1.00 8.67 -9.56
N SER A 176 1.99 8.28 -10.37
CA SER A 176 2.67 6.99 -10.32
C SER A 176 3.45 6.82 -9.00
N ASP A 177 4.16 7.84 -8.56
CA ASP A 177 4.91 7.85 -7.31
C ASP A 177 3.96 7.81 -6.10
N ASP A 178 2.80 8.46 -6.21
CA ASP A 178 1.73 8.40 -5.20
C ASP A 178 1.09 7.01 -5.14
N LEU A 179 0.84 6.36 -6.29
CA LEU A 179 0.37 4.96 -6.33
C LEU A 179 1.39 3.98 -5.74
N ARG A 180 2.69 4.27 -5.88
CA ARG A 180 3.76 3.50 -5.22
C ARG A 180 3.87 3.77 -3.73
N GLY A 181 3.51 4.99 -3.27
CA GLY A 181 3.62 5.44 -1.89
C GLY A 181 2.36 5.24 -1.03
N GLN A 182 1.19 5.04 -1.63
CA GLN A 182 -0.06 4.71 -0.92
C GLN A 182 -0.13 3.20 -0.70
N TYR A 183 0.37 2.75 0.43
CA TYR A 183 0.29 1.34 0.80
C TYR A 183 -1.15 0.93 1.12
N THR A 184 -1.71 0.02 0.33
CA THR A 184 -2.89 -0.74 0.75
C THR A 184 -2.42 -1.81 1.73
N LYS A 185 -2.82 -1.63 2.99
CA LYS A 185 -2.47 -2.48 4.12
C LYS A 185 -3.37 -3.73 4.15
N PHE A 186 -2.75 -4.89 3.98
CA PHE A 186 -3.29 -6.25 4.12
C PHE A 186 -2.72 -6.87 5.39
N ALA A 187 -3.28 -7.92 5.96
CA ALA A 187 -2.65 -8.63 7.08
C ALA A 187 -2.61 -10.13 6.74
N VAL A 188 -1.45 -10.73 6.44
CA VAL A 188 -1.35 -12.10 5.87
C VAL A 188 0.02 -12.76 6.12
N LEU A 189 0.05 -14.07 6.35
CA LEU A 189 1.25 -14.92 6.26
C LEU A 189 1.51 -15.34 4.80
N SER A 190 2.66 -14.97 4.22
CA SER A 190 2.97 -15.25 2.80
C SER A 190 4.35 -15.90 2.58
N GLN A 191 4.41 -16.84 1.62
CA GLN A 191 5.64 -17.35 1.01
C GLN A 191 5.99 -16.51 -0.23
N ASN A 192 7.26 -16.10 -0.36
CA ASN A 192 7.74 -15.28 -1.48
C ASN A 192 8.72 -16.09 -2.36
N ALA A 193 8.73 -15.79 -3.65
CA ALA A 193 9.61 -16.41 -4.63
C ALA A 193 10.75 -15.45 -4.98
N ASP A 194 11.99 -15.83 -4.67
CA ASP A 194 13.18 -15.05 -5.05
C ASP A 194 13.47 -15.15 -6.56
N ASN A 195 13.67 -14.00 -7.21
CA ASN A 195 14.13 -13.92 -8.60
C ASN A 195 15.56 -13.35 -8.65
N LYS A 196 16.55 -14.24 -8.70
CA LYS A 196 17.99 -13.90 -8.69
C LYS A 196 18.40 -12.93 -9.79
N LYS A 197 17.84 -13.08 -11.01
CA LYS A 197 18.20 -12.24 -12.15
C LYS A 197 17.77 -10.79 -11.92
N GLU A 198 16.57 -10.61 -11.39
CA GLU A 198 15.97 -9.32 -11.09
C GLU A 198 16.63 -8.64 -9.89
N TYR A 199 16.89 -9.39 -8.80
CA TYR A 199 17.66 -8.91 -7.66
C TYR A 199 19.06 -8.45 -8.10
N SER A 200 19.79 -9.26 -8.89
CA SER A 200 21.12 -8.91 -9.37
C SER A 200 21.15 -7.68 -10.28
N GLU A 201 20.09 -7.41 -11.03
CA GLU A 201 19.98 -6.25 -11.94
C GLU A 201 19.59 -4.97 -11.19
N ASN A 202 18.62 -5.06 -10.25
CA ASN A 202 18.21 -3.94 -9.40
C ASN A 202 19.40 -3.41 -8.56
N ASN A 203 20.32 -4.29 -8.19
CA ASN A 203 21.40 -3.97 -7.26
C ASN A 203 22.65 -3.41 -7.93
N ARG A 204 22.73 -3.41 -9.27
CA ARG A 204 23.91 -2.87 -9.98
C ARG A 204 24.13 -1.39 -9.72
N ASN A 205 23.06 -0.66 -9.44
CA ASN A 205 23.07 0.80 -9.27
C ASN A 205 22.66 1.24 -7.85
N LEU A 206 22.47 0.31 -6.91
CA LEU A 206 22.08 0.64 -5.53
C LEU A 206 23.20 1.41 -4.83
N LYS A 207 22.89 2.59 -4.28
CA LYS A 207 23.83 3.38 -3.48
C LYS A 207 23.65 3.03 -2.02
N LEU A 208 24.66 2.45 -1.38
CA LEU A 208 24.61 2.21 0.05
C LEU A 208 24.71 3.54 0.81
N PRO A 209 24.27 3.61 2.08
CA PRO A 209 24.42 4.81 2.89
C PRO A 209 25.85 5.37 2.93
N GLN A 210 26.86 4.51 2.80
CA GLN A 210 28.28 4.85 2.74
C GLN A 210 28.69 5.58 1.44
N ASP A 211 27.91 5.43 0.38
CA ASP A 211 28.13 6.03 -0.94
C ASP A 211 27.47 7.41 -1.08
N ILE A 212 26.76 7.89 -0.04
CA ILE A 212 26.13 9.21 -0.01
C ILE A 212 27.19 10.28 0.25
N MET A 213 27.28 11.28 -0.62
CA MET A 213 28.17 12.42 -0.44
C MET A 213 27.83 13.22 0.83
N GLU A 214 28.84 13.55 1.64
CA GLU A 214 28.69 14.17 2.98
C GLU A 214 27.93 15.50 2.97
N ASN A 215 27.97 16.24 1.86
CA ASN A 215 27.39 17.57 1.73
C ASN A 215 25.92 17.60 1.28
N LYS A 216 25.34 16.46 0.85
CA LYS A 216 23.96 16.45 0.36
C LYS A 216 22.95 16.56 1.50
N THR A 217 21.92 17.38 1.29
CA THR A 217 20.84 17.59 2.28
C THR A 217 19.78 16.50 2.20
N VAL A 218 18.95 16.40 3.24
CA VAL A 218 17.80 15.47 3.27
C VAL A 218 16.84 15.75 2.09
N GLU A 219 16.57 17.02 1.79
CA GLU A 219 15.70 17.44 0.67
C GLU A 219 16.23 16.95 -0.70
N GLU A 220 17.54 17.00 -0.91
CA GLU A 220 18.17 16.56 -2.17
C GLU A 220 18.22 15.03 -2.33
N MET A 221 18.27 14.30 -1.22
CA MET A 221 18.39 12.83 -1.24
C MET A 221 17.03 12.12 -1.21
N GLU A 222 15.96 12.78 -0.73
CA GLU A 222 14.61 12.20 -0.67
C GLU A 222 14.09 11.74 -2.05
N GLU A 223 14.55 12.38 -3.14
CA GLU A 223 14.17 12.07 -4.52
C GLU A 223 15.14 11.12 -5.26
N ASP A 224 16.23 10.64 -4.63
CA ASP A 224 17.21 9.78 -5.29
C ASP A 224 16.66 8.35 -5.47
N GLU A 225 16.38 7.97 -6.71
CA GLU A 225 15.80 6.66 -7.07
C GLU A 225 16.68 5.48 -6.62
N TYR A 226 18.00 5.69 -6.50
CA TYR A 226 18.99 4.64 -6.24
C TYR A 226 19.26 4.37 -4.75
N LEU A 227 18.60 5.09 -3.84
CA LEU A 227 18.69 4.82 -2.40
C LEU A 227 17.85 3.61 -1.99
N PRO A 228 18.25 2.89 -0.92
CA PRO A 228 17.43 1.86 -0.30
C PRO A 228 16.08 2.43 0.16
N ASP A 229 15.00 1.69 -0.08
CA ASP A 229 13.63 2.10 0.26
C ASP A 229 13.47 2.42 1.75
N VAL A 230 14.13 1.69 2.64
CA VAL A 230 14.13 1.97 4.09
C VAL A 230 14.76 3.33 4.43
N VAL A 231 15.81 3.72 3.70
CA VAL A 231 16.50 5.00 3.89
C VAL A 231 15.63 6.16 3.41
N LYS A 232 14.94 5.98 2.27
CA LYS A 232 13.98 6.97 1.75
C LYS A 232 12.88 7.24 2.76
N ASP A 233 12.34 6.20 3.40
CA ASP A 233 11.27 6.36 4.38
C ASP A 233 11.73 7.10 5.65
N VAL A 234 12.95 6.86 6.13
CA VAL A 234 13.54 7.63 7.24
C VAL A 234 13.72 9.11 6.84
N LEU A 235 14.31 9.38 5.67
CA LEU A 235 14.52 10.75 5.19
C LEU A 235 13.20 11.53 5.01
N LYS A 236 12.14 10.87 4.55
CA LYS A 236 10.79 11.47 4.45
C LYS A 236 10.27 11.97 5.79
N THR A 237 10.53 11.22 6.87
CA THR A 237 10.04 11.53 8.23
C THR A 237 10.91 12.52 9.01
N ALA A 238 12.11 12.85 8.51
CA ALA A 238 13.01 13.78 9.17
C ALA A 238 12.37 15.18 9.32
N LEU A 239 12.45 15.72 10.55
CA LEU A 239 11.87 17.02 10.92
C LEU A 239 12.60 18.20 10.27
N ASP A 240 13.93 18.11 10.15
CA ASP A 240 14.75 19.10 9.46
C ASP A 240 15.19 18.56 8.10
N LYS A 241 14.75 19.23 7.03
CA LYS A 241 15.07 18.87 5.64
C LYS A 241 16.39 19.48 5.14
N LYS A 242 16.96 20.43 5.88
CA LYS A 242 18.21 21.13 5.52
C LYS A 242 19.46 20.50 6.09
N GLN A 243 19.32 19.59 7.07
CA GLN A 243 20.45 18.85 7.63
C GLN A 243 21.07 17.89 6.60
N HIS A 244 22.31 17.48 6.84
CA HIS A 244 23.00 16.53 5.97
C HIS A 244 22.36 15.13 6.07
N ALA A 245 22.09 14.49 4.93
CA ALA A 245 21.41 13.21 4.90
C ALA A 245 22.25 12.11 5.60
N ARG A 246 23.58 12.14 5.42
CA ARG A 246 24.49 11.13 5.97
C ARG A 246 24.50 11.13 7.51
N SER A 247 24.48 12.31 8.14
CA SER A 247 24.46 12.40 9.62
C SER A 247 23.17 11.87 10.24
N VAL A 248 22.07 11.81 9.47
CA VAL A 248 20.80 11.23 9.91
C VAL A 248 20.81 9.70 9.78
N ILE A 249 21.42 9.18 8.71
CA ILE A 249 21.31 7.77 8.32
C ILE A 249 22.41 6.90 8.95
N GLU A 250 23.66 7.34 8.91
CA GLU A 250 24.84 6.54 9.29
C GLU A 250 24.75 5.97 10.72
N PRO A 251 24.26 6.70 11.75
CA PRO A 251 24.12 6.16 13.11
C PRO A 251 23.09 5.04 13.24
N LEU A 252 22.15 4.91 12.30
CA LEU A 252 21.07 3.93 12.35
C LEU A 252 21.45 2.62 11.65
N CYS A 253 22.45 2.66 10.78
CA CYS A 253 22.79 1.58 9.85
C CYS A 253 23.59 0.43 10.48
N HIS A 254 23.12 -0.80 10.26
CA HIS A 254 23.74 -2.03 10.70
C HIS A 254 23.88 -3.03 9.54
N GLN A 255 24.96 -3.81 9.53
CA GLN A 255 25.14 -4.88 8.55
C GLN A 255 24.33 -6.13 8.94
N LEU A 256 23.84 -6.85 7.94
CA LEU A 256 23.23 -8.16 8.17
C LEU A 256 24.25 -9.16 8.75
N PRO A 257 23.84 -10.02 9.71
CA PRO A 257 24.70 -11.04 10.27
C PRO A 257 25.15 -12.05 9.20
N ARG A 258 26.40 -12.53 9.29
CA ARG A 258 26.92 -13.58 8.40
C ARG A 258 26.39 -14.94 8.85
N VAL A 259 25.51 -15.54 8.07
CA VAL A 259 25.01 -16.91 8.33
C VAL A 259 26.01 -17.91 7.76
N ILE A 260 26.63 -18.71 8.63
CA ILE A 260 27.53 -19.81 8.23
C ILE A 260 26.65 -21.02 7.90
N GLN A 261 26.50 -21.30 6.61
CA GLN A 261 25.86 -22.48 6.00
C GLN A 261 25.17 -23.47 6.96
N GLN A 262 23.85 -23.33 7.12
CA GLN A 262 22.97 -24.49 7.13
C GLN A 262 22.29 -24.54 5.77
N SER A 263 22.58 -25.58 4.99
CA SER A 263 21.81 -25.85 3.78
C SER A 263 20.38 -26.16 4.19
N ASN A 264 19.47 -25.21 4.01
CA ASN A 264 18.04 -25.49 4.15
C ASN A 264 17.64 -26.52 3.08
N ASN A 265 17.60 -27.81 3.45
CA ASN A 265 16.97 -28.89 2.69
C ASN A 265 15.42 -28.76 2.67
N LEU A 266 14.86 -27.68 3.22
CA LEU A 266 13.41 -27.47 3.40
C LEU A 266 12.63 -27.54 2.07
N TYR A 267 13.24 -27.07 0.97
CA TYR A 267 12.60 -27.05 -0.35
C TYR A 267 13.01 -28.23 -1.23
N SER A 268 14.08 -28.98 -0.90
CA SER A 268 14.59 -30.07 -1.75
C SER A 268 13.60 -31.23 -1.85
N ASN A 269 12.80 -31.44 -0.81
CA ASN A 269 11.85 -32.55 -0.75
C ASN A 269 10.44 -32.14 -1.20
N LEU A 270 10.17 -30.87 -1.52
CA LEU A 270 8.83 -30.40 -1.89
C LEU A 270 8.26 -31.15 -3.10
N GLY A 271 9.10 -31.47 -4.09
CA GLY A 271 8.69 -32.26 -5.24
C GLY A 271 8.17 -33.66 -4.87
N ASP A 272 8.61 -34.20 -3.73
CA ASP A 272 8.22 -35.54 -3.28
C ASP A 272 6.81 -35.58 -2.69
N TYR A 273 6.30 -34.47 -2.14
CA TYR A 273 4.92 -34.39 -1.60
C TYR A 273 3.91 -34.82 -2.66
N PHE A 274 4.00 -34.22 -3.85
CA PHE A 274 3.05 -34.50 -4.91
C PHE A 274 3.24 -35.90 -5.54
N SER A 275 4.48 -36.39 -5.52
CA SER A 275 4.87 -37.67 -6.15
C SER A 275 4.61 -38.90 -5.27
N THR A 276 4.85 -38.79 -3.96
CA THR A 276 4.86 -39.92 -3.01
C THR A 276 3.84 -39.77 -1.87
N ARG A 277 3.19 -38.60 -1.77
CA ARG A 277 2.17 -38.28 -0.75
C ARG A 277 2.70 -38.40 0.68
N ASN A 278 3.83 -37.75 0.95
CA ASN A 278 4.45 -37.67 2.26
C ASN A 278 4.16 -36.34 2.95
N ARG A 279 4.13 -36.32 4.28
CA ARG A 279 4.09 -35.07 5.03
C ARG A 279 5.43 -34.35 4.85
N ILE A 280 5.39 -33.09 4.45
CA ILE A 280 6.56 -32.22 4.41
C ILE A 280 6.38 -31.15 5.47
N ASP A 281 7.39 -31.00 6.31
CA ASP A 281 7.50 -29.82 7.16
C ASP A 281 8.20 -28.72 6.39
N VAL A 282 7.54 -27.56 6.27
CA VAL A 282 8.04 -26.43 5.49
C VAL A 282 8.06 -25.23 6.43
N GLU A 283 9.27 -24.80 6.76
CA GLU A 283 9.45 -23.54 7.49
C GLU A 283 8.99 -22.37 6.62
N PRO A 284 8.54 -21.25 7.23
CA PRO A 284 8.15 -20.08 6.49
C PRO A 284 9.37 -19.43 5.85
N PHE A 285 9.12 -18.62 4.84
CA PHE A 285 10.18 -18.11 3.96
C PHE A 285 11.01 -16.97 4.58
N ILE A 286 10.38 -16.14 5.43
CA ILE A 286 10.97 -14.98 6.11
C ILE A 286 10.60 -14.98 7.59
N LEU A 287 9.31 -15.15 7.87
CA LEU A 287 8.77 -15.12 9.23
C LEU A 287 9.16 -16.41 9.97
N ALA A 288 9.33 -16.35 11.28
CA ALA A 288 9.69 -17.52 12.07
C ALA A 288 8.48 -18.44 12.32
N GLN A 289 8.67 -19.76 12.27
CA GLN A 289 7.70 -20.74 12.81
C GLN A 289 8.09 -21.15 14.22
N LYS A 290 7.14 -21.75 14.94
CA LYS A 290 7.38 -22.44 16.21
C LYS A 290 7.26 -23.93 16.05
N GLU A 291 7.99 -24.65 16.90
CA GLU A 291 7.73 -26.05 17.18
C GLU A 291 6.37 -26.20 17.91
N LEU A 292 5.73 -27.36 17.71
CA LEU A 292 4.40 -27.65 18.25
C LEU A 292 4.37 -27.80 19.79
N GLU A 293 5.52 -28.01 20.44
CA GLU A 293 5.65 -28.11 21.90
C GLU A 293 5.92 -26.73 22.51
N GLY A 294 5.03 -26.26 23.42
CA GLY A 294 5.13 -24.92 24.03
C GLY A 294 4.35 -23.81 23.31
N SER A 295 3.31 -24.17 22.54
CA SER A 295 2.59 -23.37 21.53
C SER A 295 1.74 -22.17 22.01
N TYR A 296 2.05 -21.53 23.15
CA TYR A 296 1.27 -20.40 23.69
C TYR A 296 1.90 -19.02 23.48
N GLU A 297 3.09 -18.97 22.89
CA GLU A 297 3.73 -17.72 22.51
C GLU A 297 3.56 -17.51 20.99
N SER A 298 3.32 -16.30 20.50
CA SER A 298 3.19 -16.02 19.06
C SER A 298 4.49 -16.07 18.24
N THR A 299 4.39 -16.31 16.92
CA THR A 299 5.45 -16.09 15.91
C THR A 299 6.05 -14.68 15.96
N THR A 300 5.29 -13.70 16.46
CA THR A 300 5.68 -12.28 16.59
C THR A 300 5.07 -11.66 17.87
N LYS A 301 5.88 -10.96 18.68
CA LYS A 301 5.41 -10.20 19.87
C LYS A 301 5.02 -8.76 19.55
N CYS A 302 5.25 -8.32 18.31
CA CYS A 302 5.03 -6.97 17.82
C CYS A 302 4.41 -7.03 16.40
N ILE A 303 3.97 -5.88 15.89
CA ILE A 303 3.48 -5.77 14.52
C ILE A 303 4.67 -5.86 13.55
N ILE A 304 4.58 -6.71 12.53
CA ILE A 304 5.56 -6.79 11.44
C ILE A 304 4.94 -6.27 10.14
N HIS A 305 5.55 -5.26 9.55
CA HIS A 305 5.18 -4.70 8.26
C HIS A 305 6.04 -5.33 7.16
N LEU A 306 5.42 -5.89 6.13
CA LEU A 306 6.07 -6.41 4.94
C LEU A 306 5.77 -5.49 3.77
N ARG A 307 6.80 -4.84 3.22
CA ARG A 307 6.69 -3.92 2.08
C ARG A 307 7.50 -4.45 0.90
N TYR A 308 7.12 -3.99 -0.29
CA TYR A 308 7.98 -4.19 -1.45
C TYR A 308 9.30 -3.45 -1.24
N GLY A 309 10.41 -4.17 -1.37
CA GLY A 309 11.76 -3.64 -1.39
C GLY A 309 12.49 -4.14 -2.62
N THR A 310 13.34 -3.30 -3.20
CA THR A 310 14.24 -3.74 -4.28
C THR A 310 15.28 -4.76 -3.80
N VAL A 311 15.65 -4.70 -2.52
CA VAL A 311 16.49 -5.67 -1.80
C VAL A 311 15.91 -5.99 -0.44
N TYR A 312 16.47 -7.02 0.21
CA TYR A 312 16.18 -7.36 1.60
C TYR A 312 16.70 -6.24 2.53
N GLN A 313 15.77 -5.56 3.19
CA GLN A 313 16.06 -4.49 4.16
C GLN A 313 15.08 -4.62 5.32
N MET A 314 15.46 -4.10 6.48
CA MET A 314 14.60 -4.09 7.65
C MET A 314 14.84 -2.85 8.51
N SER A 315 13.77 -2.30 9.08
CA SER A 315 13.81 -1.29 10.13
C SER A 315 13.26 -1.91 11.41
N VAL A 316 13.93 -1.69 12.54
CA VAL A 316 13.48 -2.12 13.86
C VAL A 316 13.31 -0.88 14.72
N ASN A 317 12.10 -0.67 15.23
CA ASN A 317 11.79 0.44 16.13
C ASN A 317 11.59 -0.10 17.55
N TYR A 318 12.23 0.52 18.54
CA TYR A 318 12.11 0.15 19.95
C TYR A 318 11.19 1.10 20.72
N PHE A 319 10.56 0.62 21.78
CA PHE A 319 9.82 1.46 22.72
C PHE A 319 10.74 2.49 23.37
N THR A 320 10.21 3.68 23.65
CA THR A 320 10.91 4.65 24.49
C THR A 320 10.95 4.17 25.95
N GLU A 321 11.88 4.72 26.73
CA GLU A 321 11.96 4.43 28.16
C GLU A 321 10.63 4.73 28.88
N GLU A 322 10.01 5.87 28.58
CA GLU A 322 8.72 6.26 29.16
C GLU A 322 7.60 5.27 28.81
N GLU A 323 7.58 4.74 27.58
CA GLU A 323 6.60 3.74 27.15
C GLU A 323 6.79 2.42 27.90
N LEU A 324 8.04 1.95 28.06
CA LEU A 324 8.35 0.72 28.80
C LEU A 324 8.03 0.85 30.29
N GLN A 325 8.38 1.97 30.91
CA GLN A 325 8.05 2.27 32.31
C GLN A 325 6.54 2.29 32.55
N GLN A 326 5.77 2.91 31.65
CA GLN A 326 4.31 2.93 31.73
C GLN A 326 3.72 1.52 31.64
N GLN A 327 4.20 0.70 30.70
CA GLN A 327 3.77 -0.70 30.57
C GLN A 327 4.06 -1.52 31.84
N LEU A 328 5.25 -1.36 32.43
CA LEU A 328 5.66 -2.13 33.60
C LEU A 328 4.92 -1.69 34.88
N PHE A 329 4.52 -0.43 34.97
CA PHE A 329 3.78 0.08 36.14
C PHE A 329 2.37 -0.52 36.26
N ASP A 330 1.79 -1.02 35.17
CA ASP A 330 0.50 -1.70 35.19
C ASP A 330 0.52 -2.93 36.14
N LEU A 331 1.68 -3.60 36.25
CA LEU A 331 1.90 -4.73 37.17
C LEU A 331 1.56 -4.36 38.63
N VAL A 332 1.96 -3.15 39.05
CA VAL A 332 1.79 -2.67 40.42
C VAL A 332 0.32 -2.33 40.69
N THR A 333 -0.40 -1.84 39.68
CA THR A 333 -1.81 -1.43 39.78
C THR A 333 -2.81 -2.60 39.69
N LEU A 334 -2.47 -3.66 38.96
CA LEU A 334 -3.32 -4.85 38.79
C LEU A 334 -3.41 -5.72 40.03
N ASN A 335 -2.33 -5.72 40.82
CA ASN A 335 -2.26 -6.38 42.12
C ASN A 335 -3.12 -5.69 43.23
N GLY A 336 -3.89 -4.67 42.86
CA GLY A 336 -4.63 -3.77 43.72
C GLY A 336 -5.88 -4.33 44.39
N GLU A 337 -6.57 -5.29 43.77
CA GLU A 337 -8.00 -5.50 43.99
C GLU A 337 -8.31 -6.79 44.76
N ASP A 338 -9.13 -6.67 45.82
CA ASP A 338 -9.80 -7.83 46.43
C ASP A 338 -10.73 -8.46 45.38
N SER A 339 -10.44 -9.71 45.03
CA SER A 339 -11.04 -10.46 43.93
C SER A 339 -12.53 -10.77 44.11
N SER A 340 -13.09 -10.58 45.31
CA SER A 340 -14.39 -11.12 45.73
C SER A 340 -15.66 -10.66 44.98
N GLU A 341 -15.58 -9.78 43.97
CA GLU A 341 -16.73 -9.29 43.19
C GLU A 341 -16.55 -9.33 41.65
N MET A 342 -15.52 -9.99 41.13
CA MET A 342 -15.32 -10.13 39.67
C MET A 342 -16.01 -11.40 39.15
N ASP A 343 -16.57 -11.35 37.93
CA ASP A 343 -16.98 -12.58 37.23
C ASP A 343 -15.76 -13.50 37.07
N GLU A 344 -15.94 -14.82 37.24
CA GLU A 344 -14.87 -15.83 37.15
C GLU A 344 -14.04 -15.71 35.85
N SER A 345 -14.66 -15.26 34.74
CA SER A 345 -13.96 -15.05 33.47
C SER A 345 -12.97 -13.88 33.49
N ASN A 346 -13.22 -12.83 34.26
CA ASN A 346 -12.35 -11.64 34.35
C ASN A 346 -11.20 -11.83 35.34
N GLU A 347 -11.40 -12.62 36.40
CA GLU A 347 -10.32 -12.98 37.33
C GLU A 347 -9.21 -13.74 36.62
N HIS A 348 -9.58 -14.74 35.82
CA HIS A 348 -8.60 -15.55 35.09
C HIS A 348 -7.82 -14.73 34.03
N VAL A 349 -8.45 -13.74 33.39
CA VAL A 349 -7.75 -12.80 32.47
C VAL A 349 -6.75 -11.92 33.24
N LYS A 350 -7.12 -11.45 34.43
CA LYS A 350 -6.26 -10.65 35.30
C LYS A 350 -5.05 -11.40 35.81
N ASP A 351 -5.25 -12.62 36.32
CA ASP A 351 -4.16 -13.43 36.88
C ASP A 351 -3.10 -13.71 35.81
N ARG A 352 -3.53 -14.06 34.60
CA ARG A 352 -2.60 -14.24 33.49
C ARG A 352 -1.93 -12.95 33.03
N ALA A 353 -2.66 -11.82 32.95
CA ALA A 353 -2.08 -10.52 32.62
C ALA A 353 -1.01 -10.12 33.64
N LEU A 354 -1.24 -10.41 34.92
CA LEU A 354 -0.29 -10.20 36.00
C LEU A 354 0.97 -11.04 35.81
N ASP A 355 0.83 -12.32 35.48
CA ASP A 355 1.96 -13.21 35.25
C ASP A 355 2.78 -12.82 34.01
N CYS A 356 2.13 -12.39 32.93
CA CYS A 356 2.79 -11.81 31.74
C CYS A 356 3.61 -10.56 32.10
N LEU A 357 3.03 -9.64 32.86
CA LEU A 357 3.71 -8.41 33.27
C LEU A 357 4.85 -8.67 34.27
N LYS A 358 4.72 -9.64 35.18
CA LYS A 358 5.83 -10.11 36.04
C LYS A 358 6.98 -10.65 35.20
N ALA A 359 6.69 -11.51 34.23
CA ALA A 359 7.71 -12.06 33.35
C ALA A 359 8.46 -10.94 32.59
N ARG A 360 7.71 -9.95 32.07
CA ARG A 360 8.26 -8.79 31.37
C ARG A 360 9.09 -7.89 32.30
N PHE A 361 8.62 -7.62 33.51
CA PHE A 361 9.33 -6.83 34.50
C PHE A 361 10.68 -7.47 34.88
N LYS A 362 10.70 -8.79 35.07
CA LYS A 362 11.91 -9.56 35.37
C LYS A 362 12.92 -9.52 34.21
N ILE A 363 12.43 -9.41 32.97
CA ILE A 363 13.29 -9.31 31.79
C ILE A 363 13.85 -7.90 31.66
N LEU A 364 13.00 -6.87 31.75
CA LEU A 364 13.36 -5.50 31.40
C LEU A 364 14.10 -4.73 32.50
N THR A 365 14.03 -5.18 33.75
CA THR A 365 14.62 -4.51 34.92
C THR A 365 15.63 -5.43 35.62
N ASP A 366 16.58 -4.84 36.34
CA ASP A 366 17.51 -5.60 37.20
C ASP A 366 16.95 -5.79 38.63
N HIS A 367 15.73 -5.33 38.88
CA HIS A 367 15.05 -5.49 40.15
C HIS A 367 14.58 -6.93 40.34
N LYS A 368 14.84 -7.52 41.51
CA LYS A 368 14.17 -8.77 41.90
C LYS A 368 12.72 -8.45 42.22
N ILE A 369 11.80 -9.06 41.47
CA ILE A 369 10.37 -9.01 41.79
C ILE A 369 10.18 -9.64 43.17
N PRO A 370 9.68 -8.90 44.16
CA PRO A 370 9.31 -9.46 45.45
C PRO A 370 8.27 -10.58 45.28
N SER A 371 8.45 -11.69 45.99
CA SER A 371 7.49 -12.79 46.00
C SER A 371 6.13 -12.35 46.54
N ASP A 372 6.15 -11.39 47.47
CA ASP A 372 4.95 -10.72 47.95
C ASP A 372 4.64 -9.52 47.08
N LEU A 373 3.57 -9.67 46.33
CA LEU A 373 2.95 -8.68 45.50
C LEU A 373 2.62 -7.37 46.28
N GLN A 374 2.29 -7.43 47.57
CA GLN A 374 2.07 -6.22 48.39
C GLN A 374 3.34 -5.39 48.61
N GLU A 375 4.52 -6.01 48.64
CA GLU A 375 5.81 -5.32 48.76
C GLU A 375 6.10 -4.47 47.51
N MET A 376 5.61 -4.86 46.32
CA MET A 376 5.76 -4.05 45.10
C MET A 376 5.01 -2.72 45.16
N LYS A 377 3.85 -2.66 45.84
CA LYS A 377 3.08 -1.41 46.00
C LYS A 377 3.85 -0.36 46.80
N GLY A 378 4.69 -0.80 47.74
CA GLY A 378 5.53 0.09 48.54
C GLY A 378 6.83 0.51 47.84
N ALA A 379 7.29 -0.26 46.86
CA ALA A 379 8.57 -0.05 46.17
C ALA A 379 8.48 0.92 44.97
N PHE A 380 7.36 0.92 44.25
CA PHE A 380 7.17 1.74 43.05
C PHE A 380 5.89 2.56 43.18
N LEU A 381 6.01 3.88 43.24
CA LEU A 381 4.88 4.79 43.45
C LEU A 381 4.41 5.44 42.14
N SER A 382 5.30 5.52 41.15
CA SER A 382 5.08 6.03 39.81
C SER A 382 5.82 5.20 38.76
N PRO A 383 5.46 5.30 37.46
CA PRO A 383 6.20 4.61 36.40
C PRO A 383 7.70 4.93 36.38
N LYS A 384 8.08 6.15 36.76
CA LYS A 384 9.47 6.62 36.78
C LYS A 384 10.33 5.96 37.86
N ASP A 385 9.70 5.34 38.86
CA ASP A 385 10.42 4.63 39.91
C ASP A 385 10.95 3.27 39.42
N ILE A 386 10.46 2.80 38.27
CA ILE A 386 10.90 1.56 37.64
C ILE A 386 12.16 1.83 36.82
N VAL A 387 13.30 1.37 37.33
CA VAL A 387 14.58 1.49 36.62
C VAL A 387 14.74 0.32 35.64
N LEU A 388 14.83 0.66 34.35
CA LEU A 388 15.15 -0.31 33.30
C LEU A 388 16.61 -0.72 33.41
N SER A 389 16.93 -1.98 33.07
CA SER A 389 18.31 -2.46 33.06
C SER A 389 19.18 -1.67 32.07
N ASP A 390 20.49 -1.59 32.35
CA ASP A 390 21.44 -0.85 31.50
C ASP A 390 21.41 -1.32 30.04
N ASP A 391 21.20 -2.62 29.81
CA ASP A 391 21.10 -3.17 28.46
C ASP A 391 19.84 -2.68 27.72
N VAL A 392 18.71 -2.53 28.43
CA VAL A 392 17.47 -2.02 27.86
C VAL A 392 17.58 -0.54 27.52
N GLN A 393 18.21 0.23 28.39
CA GLN A 393 18.46 1.67 28.15
C GLN A 393 19.33 1.89 26.90
N LYS A 394 20.23 0.95 26.56
CA LYS A 394 21.06 1.05 25.35
C LYS A 394 20.25 1.02 24.05
N PHE A 395 19.05 0.46 24.00
CA PHE A 395 18.24 0.42 22.78
C PHE A 395 16.88 1.12 22.88
N ALA A 396 16.43 1.51 24.08
CA ALA A 396 15.18 2.24 24.26
C ALA A 396 15.13 3.52 23.39
N GLY A 397 14.04 3.69 22.63
CA GLY A 397 13.81 4.80 21.72
C GLY A 397 14.69 4.83 20.46
N LYS A 398 15.50 3.80 20.21
CA LYS A 398 16.33 3.72 19.00
C LYS A 398 15.53 3.19 17.79
N THR A 399 16.06 3.49 16.61
CA THR A 399 15.69 2.85 15.34
C THR A 399 16.96 2.23 14.73
N GLU A 400 16.88 0.97 14.33
CA GLU A 400 17.97 0.24 13.68
C GLU A 400 17.59 -0.13 12.25
N LEU A 401 18.48 0.15 11.30
CA LEU A 401 18.31 -0.14 9.88
C LEU A 401 19.27 -1.25 9.45
N TYR A 402 18.73 -2.35 8.96
CA TYR A 402 19.47 -3.49 8.42
C TYR A 402 19.30 -3.56 6.91
N PHE A 403 20.39 -3.78 6.17
CA PHE A 403 20.33 -3.93 4.72
C PHE A 403 21.31 -4.99 4.22
N GLY A 404 20.82 -5.78 3.26
CA GLY A 404 21.64 -6.70 2.49
C GLY A 404 22.62 -5.96 1.57
N ASN A 405 23.73 -6.62 1.25
CA ASN A 405 24.75 -6.04 0.37
C ASN A 405 24.40 -6.19 -1.12
N GLY A 406 23.25 -6.81 -1.43
CA GLY A 406 22.75 -6.92 -2.79
C GLY A 406 23.43 -8.00 -3.64
N ARG A 407 24.36 -8.79 -3.07
CA ARG A 407 25.19 -9.75 -3.83
C ARG A 407 24.61 -11.15 -3.89
N ASP A 408 23.99 -11.62 -2.80
CA ASP A 408 23.43 -12.96 -2.71
C ASP A 408 22.08 -12.92 -2.00
N ALA A 409 21.00 -13.06 -2.79
CA ALA A 409 19.63 -13.01 -2.29
C ALA A 409 19.35 -14.11 -1.25
N LYS A 410 19.92 -15.30 -1.40
CA LYS A 410 19.72 -16.41 -0.47
C LYS A 410 20.37 -16.13 0.87
N ASN A 411 21.61 -15.62 0.88
CA ASN A 411 22.29 -15.27 2.12
C ASN A 411 21.63 -14.08 2.82
N ASP A 412 21.27 -13.03 2.07
CA ASP A 412 20.59 -11.87 2.64
C ASP A 412 19.21 -12.25 3.21
N ARG A 413 18.46 -13.12 2.52
CA ARG A 413 17.20 -13.69 3.00
C ARG A 413 17.38 -14.46 4.30
N LEU A 414 18.33 -15.41 4.33
CA LEU A 414 18.59 -16.24 5.51
C LEU A 414 19.08 -15.40 6.70
N ALA A 415 19.92 -14.39 6.45
CA ALA A 415 20.36 -13.45 7.48
C ALA A 415 19.19 -12.64 8.03
N MET A 416 18.28 -12.19 7.16
CA MET A 416 17.08 -11.48 7.59
C MET A 416 16.15 -12.39 8.41
N GLN A 417 15.92 -13.62 7.96
CA GLN A 417 15.11 -14.61 8.67
C GLN A 417 15.70 -14.94 10.04
N ALA A 418 17.02 -15.12 10.14
CA ALA A 418 17.71 -15.34 11.40
C ALA A 418 17.58 -14.14 12.34
N LEU A 419 17.74 -12.92 11.81
CA LEU A 419 17.61 -11.70 12.61
C LEU A 419 16.16 -11.48 13.09
N VAL A 420 15.17 -11.76 12.25
CA VAL A 420 13.75 -11.75 12.65
C VAL A 420 13.52 -12.78 13.76
N ARG A 421 14.05 -14.00 13.61
CA ARG A 421 14.00 -15.03 14.67
C ARG A 421 14.63 -14.55 15.98
N GLN A 422 15.76 -13.84 15.94
CA GLN A 422 16.41 -13.25 17.12
C GLN A 422 15.58 -12.15 17.78
N LEU A 423 14.84 -11.38 16.98
CA LEU A 423 14.04 -10.25 17.45
C LEU A 423 12.62 -10.66 17.88
N THR A 424 12.17 -11.86 17.51
CA THR A 424 10.79 -12.31 17.82
C THR A 424 10.71 -13.61 18.62
N THR A 425 11.77 -14.43 18.66
CA THR A 425 11.77 -15.73 19.36
C THR A 425 12.94 -15.87 20.32
N SER A 426 12.69 -16.39 21.52
CA SER A 426 13.70 -16.66 22.56
C SER A 426 14.39 -18.02 22.42
N GLN A 427 14.21 -18.72 21.29
CA GLN A 427 14.57 -20.13 21.09
C GLN A 427 15.93 -20.34 20.39
N GLU A 428 16.91 -19.46 20.59
CA GLU A 428 18.26 -19.66 20.00
C GLU A 428 19.18 -20.54 20.87
N GLU A 429 20.13 -21.21 20.21
CA GLU A 429 21.07 -22.19 20.75
C GLU A 429 22.17 -21.57 21.65
N ASP A 430 22.44 -20.26 21.53
CA ASP A 430 23.48 -19.58 22.29
C ASP A 430 22.98 -19.18 23.69
N LYS A 431 23.08 -20.14 24.62
CA LYS A 431 22.68 -19.98 26.03
C LYS A 431 23.37 -18.81 26.72
N ASP A 432 24.55 -18.39 26.24
CA ASP A 432 25.36 -17.34 26.85
C ASP A 432 24.79 -15.93 26.56
N LYS A 433 23.95 -15.77 25.52
CA LYS A 433 23.29 -14.50 25.15
C LYS A 433 21.77 -14.49 25.30
N ALA A 434 21.19 -15.59 25.79
CA ALA A 434 19.75 -15.76 25.89
C ALA A 434 19.05 -14.62 26.66
N ASP A 435 19.68 -14.09 27.71
CA ASP A 435 19.08 -13.01 28.51
C ASP A 435 19.16 -11.63 27.81
N GLU A 436 20.22 -11.35 27.05
CA GLU A 436 20.32 -10.15 26.20
C GLU A 436 19.22 -10.18 25.12
N TYR A 437 19.01 -11.32 24.47
CA TYR A 437 17.97 -11.48 23.46
C TYR A 437 16.58 -11.30 24.05
N LYS A 438 16.27 -11.87 25.23
CA LYS A 438 14.98 -11.65 25.90
C LYS A 438 14.71 -10.17 26.17
N LYS A 439 15.72 -9.44 26.67
CA LYS A 439 15.64 -7.99 26.91
C LYS A 439 15.33 -7.23 25.63
N ARG A 440 16.05 -7.56 24.55
CA ARG A 440 15.88 -6.94 23.24
C ARG A 440 14.49 -7.20 22.65
N ILE A 441 14.07 -8.46 22.60
CA ILE A 441 12.74 -8.88 22.11
C ILE A 441 11.63 -8.14 22.86
N ALA A 442 11.72 -8.03 24.18
CA ALA A 442 10.70 -7.37 24.99
C ALA A 442 10.56 -5.87 24.68
N ALA A 443 11.61 -5.22 24.17
CA ALA A 443 11.59 -3.80 23.88
C ALA A 443 11.30 -3.43 22.41
N VAL A 444 11.22 -4.41 21.51
CA VAL A 444 10.84 -4.17 20.11
C VAL A 444 9.38 -3.71 20.05
N LYS A 445 9.14 -2.58 19.38
CA LYS A 445 7.81 -2.00 19.15
C LYS A 445 7.24 -2.39 17.80
N GLU A 446 8.05 -2.31 16.75
CA GLU A 446 7.63 -2.53 15.37
C GLU A 446 8.83 -3.00 14.54
N ILE A 447 8.57 -3.91 13.59
CA ILE A 447 9.56 -4.33 12.59
C ILE A 447 8.98 -4.07 11.20
N VAL A 448 9.72 -3.37 10.34
CA VAL A 448 9.36 -3.14 8.93
C VAL A 448 10.35 -3.85 8.03
N ILE A 449 9.93 -4.88 7.33
CA ILE A 449 10.75 -5.67 6.40
C ILE A 449 10.39 -5.29 4.97
N TYR A 450 11.41 -4.94 4.18
CA TYR A 450 11.32 -4.70 2.75
C TYR A 450 11.91 -5.89 2.02
N LEU A 451 11.16 -6.48 1.09
CA LEU A 451 11.59 -7.68 0.37
C LEU A 451 11.20 -7.66 -1.12
N PRO A 452 11.98 -8.31 -2.00
CA PRO A 452 11.78 -8.31 -3.45
C PRO A 452 10.65 -9.26 -3.88
N SER A 453 9.40 -8.94 -3.51
CA SER A 453 8.22 -9.75 -3.86
C SER A 453 7.36 -9.10 -4.93
N LYS A 454 7.10 -9.86 -6.01
CA LYS A 454 6.17 -9.44 -7.08
C LYS A 454 4.74 -9.23 -6.56
N ILE A 455 4.34 -9.91 -5.49
CA ILE A 455 2.99 -9.78 -4.89
C ILE A 455 2.86 -8.41 -4.21
N LEU A 456 3.89 -7.99 -3.49
CA LEU A 456 3.91 -6.70 -2.76
C LEU A 456 4.07 -5.49 -3.70
N TYR A 457 4.41 -5.73 -4.97
CA TYR A 457 4.61 -4.67 -5.94
C TYR A 457 3.33 -3.84 -6.15
N GLY A 458 3.52 -2.52 -6.29
CA GLY A 458 2.46 -1.56 -6.55
C GLY A 458 1.73 -1.04 -5.31
N GLY A 459 2.48 -0.82 -4.22
CA GLY A 459 1.93 -0.20 -3.01
C GLY A 459 1.07 -1.17 -2.19
N LYS A 460 1.43 -2.45 -2.09
CA LYS A 460 0.80 -3.38 -1.15
C LYS A 460 1.71 -3.56 0.06
N GLU A 461 1.15 -3.46 1.26
CA GLU A 461 1.83 -3.70 2.52
C GLU A 461 1.11 -4.80 3.27
N ILE A 462 1.84 -5.73 3.88
CA ILE A 462 1.25 -6.77 4.72
C ILE A 462 1.64 -6.54 6.19
N LEU A 463 0.67 -6.33 7.09
CA LEU A 463 0.83 -6.23 8.53
C LEU A 463 0.56 -7.59 9.14
N GLU A 464 1.61 -8.30 9.51
CA GLU A 464 1.46 -9.45 10.39
C GLU A 464 1.22 -8.95 11.81
N MET A 465 0.02 -9.24 12.33
CA MET A 465 -0.34 -8.95 13.72
C MET A 465 0.43 -9.88 14.66
N PRO A 466 0.74 -9.43 15.89
CA PRO A 466 1.19 -10.36 16.90
C PRO A 466 0.11 -11.41 17.13
N GLY A 467 0.56 -12.61 17.44
CA GLY A 467 -0.33 -13.68 17.91
C GLY A 467 -0.53 -13.53 19.41
N THR A 468 -1.60 -14.11 19.92
CA THR A 468 -1.98 -13.93 21.32
C THR A 468 -1.52 -15.11 22.17
N ASP A 469 -1.00 -14.79 23.36
CA ASP A 469 -1.50 -15.44 24.56
C ASP A 469 -2.75 -14.62 24.96
N ASP A 470 -3.88 -15.28 25.20
CA ASP A 470 -5.25 -14.73 25.24
C ASP A 470 -5.47 -13.72 26.40
N SER A 471 -4.41 -13.39 27.13
CA SER A 471 -4.39 -12.58 28.35
C SER A 471 -3.30 -11.52 28.40
N ASP A 472 -2.47 -11.36 27.36
CA ASP A 472 -1.51 -10.24 27.32
C ASP A 472 -2.22 -8.94 26.86
N PRO A 473 -2.47 -7.98 27.76
CA PRO A 473 -3.14 -6.74 27.38
C PRO A 473 -2.35 -5.93 26.34
N ILE A 474 -1.01 -6.07 26.30
CA ILE A 474 -0.14 -5.38 25.34
C ILE A 474 -0.35 -5.94 23.93
N ALA A 475 -0.41 -7.26 23.79
CA ALA A 475 -0.70 -7.90 22.50
C ALA A 475 -2.08 -7.48 21.96
N MET A 476 -3.09 -7.36 22.84
CA MET A 476 -4.42 -6.90 22.46
C MET A 476 -4.43 -5.43 21.98
N ASP A 477 -3.62 -4.55 22.59
CA ASP A 477 -3.46 -3.17 22.13
C ASP A 477 -2.80 -3.09 20.74
N PHE A 478 -1.77 -3.91 20.47
CA PHE A 478 -1.17 -3.99 19.14
C PHE A 478 -2.13 -4.52 18.08
N ILE A 479 -2.93 -5.56 18.38
CA ILE A 479 -3.96 -6.06 17.46
C ILE A 479 -4.97 -4.96 17.17
N LYS A 480 -5.44 -4.23 18.18
CA LYS A 480 -6.38 -3.13 18.00
C LYS A 480 -5.78 -1.98 17.19
N THR A 481 -4.52 -1.64 17.45
CA THR A 481 -3.76 -0.63 16.69
C THR A 481 -3.66 -1.03 15.22
N ALA A 482 -3.25 -2.27 14.94
CA ALA A 482 -3.19 -2.81 13.59
C ALA A 482 -4.56 -2.76 12.89
N LEU A 483 -5.63 -3.19 13.57
CA LEU A 483 -7.00 -3.15 13.04
C LEU A 483 -7.48 -1.73 12.71
N ASN A 484 -7.08 -0.72 13.49
CA ASN A 484 -7.40 0.68 13.21
C ASN A 484 -6.54 1.26 12.07
N GLU A 485 -5.36 0.69 11.81
CA GLU A 485 -4.49 1.09 10.70
C GLU A 485 -4.85 0.45 9.36
N VAL A 486 -5.60 -0.66 9.35
CA VAL A 486 -5.96 -1.37 8.12
C VAL A 486 -6.95 -0.56 7.29
N ASP A 487 -6.56 -0.31 6.04
CA ASP A 487 -7.29 0.59 5.14
C ASP A 487 -8.34 -0.10 4.26
N ALA A 488 -8.28 -1.43 4.13
CA ALA A 488 -9.00 -2.11 3.05
C ALA A 488 -9.28 -3.61 3.25
N VAL A 489 -8.30 -4.43 3.65
CA VAL A 489 -8.48 -5.90 3.70
C VAL A 489 -7.94 -6.51 4.98
N ILE A 490 -8.77 -7.32 5.63
CA ILE A 490 -8.38 -8.13 6.78
C ILE A 490 -8.40 -9.59 6.35
N VAL A 491 -7.29 -10.30 6.60
CA VAL A 491 -7.22 -11.73 6.35
C VAL A 491 -7.06 -12.46 7.68
N VAL A 492 -7.95 -13.40 7.94
CA VAL A 492 -7.97 -14.23 9.13
C VAL A 492 -7.70 -15.66 8.69
N SER A 493 -6.67 -16.28 9.25
CA SER A 493 -6.40 -17.69 9.02
C SER A 493 -6.90 -18.55 10.17
N ASP A 494 -7.57 -19.66 9.86
CA ASP A 494 -8.06 -20.67 10.81
C ASP A 494 -7.00 -21.20 11.80
N PHE A 495 -5.74 -21.21 11.39
CA PHE A 495 -4.67 -21.86 12.15
C PHE A 495 -3.78 -20.89 12.91
N ALA A 496 -3.87 -19.59 12.65
CA ALA A 496 -3.22 -18.58 13.48
C ALA A 496 -3.95 -18.40 14.82
N PHE A 497 -5.20 -18.89 14.95
CA PHE A 497 -6.10 -18.54 16.06
C PHE A 497 -6.95 -19.69 16.58
N LYS A 498 -6.44 -20.92 16.67
CA LYS A 498 -7.25 -22.02 17.23
C LYS A 498 -7.64 -21.85 18.70
N ILE A 499 -7.03 -20.89 19.40
CA ILE A 499 -7.33 -20.57 20.81
C ILE A 499 -8.01 -19.19 20.96
N ALA A 500 -7.78 -18.23 20.03
CA ALA A 500 -8.27 -16.85 20.11
C ALA A 500 -9.30 -16.41 19.03
N GLU A 501 -9.83 -17.33 18.21
CA GLU A 501 -10.74 -16.98 17.09
C GLU A 501 -11.95 -16.15 17.55
N LYS A 502 -12.52 -16.44 18.72
CA LYS A 502 -13.69 -15.73 19.24
C LYS A 502 -13.35 -14.28 19.66
N GLU A 503 -12.26 -14.08 20.39
CA GLU A 503 -11.87 -12.79 20.94
C GLU A 503 -11.32 -11.84 19.87
N VAL A 504 -10.52 -12.36 18.93
CA VAL A 504 -10.07 -11.57 17.77
C VAL A 504 -11.25 -11.20 16.88
N LYS A 505 -12.22 -12.11 16.70
CA LYS A 505 -13.49 -11.78 16.03
C LYS A 505 -14.23 -10.70 16.82
N ASP A 506 -14.36 -10.80 18.13
CA ASP A 506 -15.02 -9.79 18.98
C ASP A 506 -14.31 -8.43 18.91
N MET A 507 -12.97 -8.39 18.90
CA MET A 507 -12.18 -7.16 18.71
C MET A 507 -12.33 -6.58 17.31
N LEU A 508 -12.31 -7.43 16.27
CA LEU A 508 -12.58 -7.04 14.89
C LEU A 508 -13.95 -6.37 14.79
N PHE A 509 -14.99 -7.00 15.35
CA PHE A 509 -16.36 -6.49 15.31
C PHE A 509 -16.63 -5.32 16.26
N GLY A 510 -15.78 -5.12 17.28
CA GLY A 510 -15.78 -3.95 18.16
C GLY A 510 -14.84 -2.83 17.72
N SER A 511 -14.06 -3.02 16.65
CA SER A 511 -13.13 -2.00 16.12
C SER A 511 -13.82 -1.01 15.19
N GLY A 512 -13.14 0.11 14.89
CA GLY A 512 -13.62 1.09 13.92
C GLY A 512 -13.86 0.48 12.53
N PHE A 513 -13.09 -0.55 12.16
CA PHE A 513 -13.23 -1.25 10.87
C PHE A 513 -14.65 -1.78 10.65
N ALA A 514 -15.26 -2.44 11.64
CA ALA A 514 -16.57 -3.06 11.47
C ALA A 514 -17.67 -2.03 11.20
N ASN A 515 -17.57 -0.84 11.80
CA ASN A 515 -18.51 0.25 11.56
C ASN A 515 -18.39 0.78 10.12
N TYR A 516 -17.16 1.05 9.65
CA TYR A 516 -16.94 1.49 8.27
C TYR A 516 -17.31 0.44 7.23
N TRP A 517 -17.07 -0.82 7.57
CA TRP A 517 -17.40 -1.93 6.70
C TRP A 517 -18.91 -2.08 6.52
N LYS A 518 -19.71 -1.84 7.57
CA LYS A 518 -21.18 -1.78 7.46
C LYS A 518 -21.66 -0.62 6.58
N GLU A 519 -21.03 0.55 6.71
CA GLU A 519 -21.39 1.75 5.94
C GLU A 519 -21.03 1.62 4.45
N ASN A 520 -19.86 1.06 4.14
CA ASN A 520 -19.35 0.97 2.77
C ASN A 520 -18.74 -0.42 2.46
N PRO A 521 -19.55 -1.50 2.36
CA PRO A 521 -19.05 -2.86 2.20
C PRO A 521 -18.16 -3.07 0.98
N CYS A 522 -18.40 -2.33 -0.11
CA CYS A 522 -17.63 -2.41 -1.35
C CYS A 522 -16.17 -1.94 -1.20
N ASN A 523 -15.88 -1.11 -0.18
CA ASN A 523 -14.54 -0.56 0.05
C ASN A 523 -13.68 -1.43 0.95
N TYR A 524 -14.21 -2.54 1.48
CA TYR A 524 -13.49 -3.42 2.39
C TYR A 524 -13.63 -4.88 1.98
N LYS A 525 -12.67 -5.73 2.35
CA LYS A 525 -12.77 -7.19 2.22
C LYS A 525 -12.38 -7.88 3.52
N LEU A 526 -13.13 -8.91 3.89
CA LEU A 526 -12.78 -9.85 4.96
C LEU A 526 -12.48 -11.21 4.31
N MET A 527 -11.23 -11.66 4.39
CA MET A 527 -10.78 -12.94 3.83
C MET A 527 -10.55 -13.95 4.96
N LEU A 528 -11.29 -15.05 4.95
CA LEU A 528 -11.21 -16.14 5.92
C LEU A 528 -10.53 -17.34 5.23
N LEU A 529 -9.27 -17.61 5.56
CA LEU A 529 -8.45 -18.62 4.91
C LEU A 529 -8.28 -19.87 5.78
N ALA A 530 -8.62 -21.02 5.23
CA ALA A 530 -8.38 -22.32 5.86
C ALA A 530 -7.20 -23.04 5.21
N TYR A 531 -6.41 -23.76 6.00
CA TYR A 531 -5.30 -24.60 5.54
C TYR A 531 -5.61 -26.10 5.76
N PRO A 532 -6.45 -26.73 4.94
CA PRO A 532 -6.92 -28.09 5.18
C PRO A 532 -5.80 -29.15 5.10
N GLU A 533 -4.66 -28.88 4.45
CA GLU A 533 -3.52 -29.81 4.31
C GLU A 533 -2.92 -30.30 5.64
N LYS A 534 -3.19 -29.61 6.75
CA LYS A 534 -2.85 -30.09 8.11
C LYS A 534 -3.61 -31.35 8.50
N ASN A 535 -4.78 -31.59 7.92
CA ASN A 535 -5.51 -32.83 8.07
C ASN A 535 -5.04 -33.81 7.00
N HIS A 536 -4.56 -34.99 7.42
CA HIS A 536 -4.13 -36.05 6.51
C HIS A 536 -5.16 -36.44 5.44
N LYS A 537 -6.46 -36.24 5.70
CA LYS A 537 -7.53 -36.45 4.71
C LYS A 537 -7.44 -35.53 3.48
N TRP A 538 -6.81 -34.36 3.63
CA TRP A 538 -6.69 -33.33 2.61
C TRP A 538 -5.25 -33.12 2.13
N GLN A 539 -4.44 -34.18 2.21
CA GLN A 539 -3.13 -34.25 1.57
C GLN A 539 -3.27 -34.94 0.22
N PHE A 540 -2.68 -34.37 -0.83
CA PHE A 540 -2.91 -34.82 -2.20
C PHE A 540 -1.62 -35.22 -2.91
N GLY A 541 -1.65 -36.34 -3.63
CA GLY A 541 -0.67 -36.69 -4.65
C GLY A 541 -1.30 -36.64 -6.03
N LYS A 542 -0.47 -36.83 -7.05
CA LYS A 542 -0.83 -36.74 -8.48
C LYS A 542 -2.10 -37.50 -8.89
N ASP A 543 -2.41 -38.62 -8.23
CA ASP A 543 -3.52 -39.51 -8.61
C ASP A 543 -4.86 -39.14 -7.95
N ASN A 544 -4.92 -38.06 -7.15
CA ASN A 544 -6.09 -37.72 -6.32
C ASN A 544 -7.01 -36.63 -6.91
N SER A 545 -7.10 -36.55 -8.23
CA SER A 545 -7.84 -35.48 -8.93
C SER A 545 -9.35 -35.44 -8.61
N GLU A 546 -9.97 -36.57 -8.27
CA GLU A 546 -11.38 -36.62 -7.84
C GLU A 546 -11.57 -36.19 -6.39
N ALA A 547 -10.61 -36.51 -5.51
CA ALA A 547 -10.70 -36.17 -4.10
C ALA A 547 -10.56 -34.65 -3.88
N ILE A 548 -9.69 -33.98 -4.66
CA ILE A 548 -9.48 -32.53 -4.50
C ILE A 548 -10.71 -31.72 -4.92
N LYS A 549 -11.50 -32.20 -5.89
CA LYS A 549 -12.77 -31.55 -6.28
C LYS A 549 -13.79 -31.47 -5.14
N LYS A 550 -13.74 -32.42 -4.19
CA LYS A 550 -14.62 -32.43 -3.01
C LYS A 550 -14.33 -31.28 -2.03
N LEU A 551 -13.16 -30.62 -2.13
CA LEU A 551 -12.88 -29.42 -1.33
C LEU A 551 -13.84 -28.28 -1.66
N GLU A 552 -14.31 -28.17 -2.90
CA GLU A 552 -15.20 -27.08 -3.31
C GLU A 552 -16.52 -27.10 -2.54
N ASP A 553 -17.07 -28.30 -2.29
CA ASP A 553 -18.31 -28.46 -1.51
C ASP A 553 -18.08 -28.18 -0.02
N GLU A 554 -16.91 -28.55 0.51
CA GLU A 554 -16.53 -28.27 1.90
C GLU A 554 -16.26 -26.77 2.13
N GLU A 555 -15.64 -26.09 1.16
CA GLU A 555 -15.46 -24.64 1.18
C GLU A 555 -16.81 -23.91 1.15
N LYS A 556 -17.77 -24.35 0.32
CA LYS A 556 -19.14 -23.81 0.30
C LYS A 556 -19.85 -23.99 1.63
N LYS A 557 -19.75 -25.18 2.25
CA LYS A 557 -20.30 -25.43 3.60
C LYS A 557 -19.69 -24.51 4.64
N LYS A 558 -18.36 -24.37 4.64
CA LYS A 558 -17.66 -23.49 5.56
C LYS A 558 -18.07 -22.03 5.38
N ARG A 559 -18.12 -21.55 4.14
CA ARG A 559 -18.58 -20.19 3.81
C ARG A 559 -19.94 -19.90 4.43
N ASN A 560 -20.90 -20.81 4.28
CA ASN A 560 -22.24 -20.64 4.86
C ASN A 560 -22.21 -20.60 6.40
N ALA A 561 -21.36 -21.41 7.03
CA ALA A 561 -21.19 -21.39 8.49
C ALA A 561 -20.58 -20.06 8.97
N GLU A 562 -19.55 -19.54 8.30
CA GLU A 562 -18.93 -18.25 8.65
C GLU A 562 -19.90 -17.08 8.44
N LEU A 563 -20.65 -17.05 7.34
CA LEU A 563 -21.65 -16.00 7.10
C LEU A 563 -22.73 -15.96 8.19
N ASN A 564 -23.18 -17.14 8.65
CA ASN A 564 -24.15 -17.25 9.75
C ASN A 564 -23.56 -16.84 11.10
N LEU A 565 -22.26 -17.05 11.31
CA LEU A 565 -21.58 -16.59 12.52
C LEU A 565 -21.45 -15.07 12.52
N ILE A 566 -20.99 -14.50 11.41
CA ILE A 566 -20.80 -13.04 11.26
C ILE A 566 -22.13 -12.30 11.40
N SER A 567 -23.23 -12.80 10.81
CA SER A 567 -24.54 -12.17 10.95
C SER A 567 -24.98 -12.09 12.41
N LYS A 568 -24.79 -13.17 13.19
CA LYS A 568 -25.08 -13.20 14.62
C LYS A 568 -24.21 -12.22 15.40
N THR A 569 -22.90 -12.17 15.15
CA THR A 569 -21.99 -11.28 15.88
C THR A 569 -22.27 -9.81 15.59
N LEU A 570 -22.63 -9.49 14.35
CA LEU A 570 -23.02 -8.14 13.95
C LEU A 570 -24.44 -7.75 14.39
N ARG A 571 -25.19 -8.68 15.01
CA ARG A 571 -26.60 -8.54 15.40
C ARG A 571 -27.51 -8.17 14.22
N MET A 572 -27.30 -8.83 13.09
CA MET A 572 -28.09 -8.65 11.87
C MET A 572 -28.83 -9.95 11.54
N ASP A 573 -30.13 -9.85 11.25
CA ASP A 573 -30.95 -11.01 10.89
C ASP A 573 -30.46 -11.66 9.59
N THR A 574 -30.08 -10.84 8.60
CA THR A 574 -29.44 -11.26 7.35
C THR A 574 -28.41 -10.23 6.89
N LEU A 575 -27.29 -10.70 6.33
CA LEU A 575 -26.26 -9.84 5.76
C LEU A 575 -26.72 -9.32 4.36
N PRO A 576 -26.56 -8.02 4.07
CA PRO A 576 -26.75 -7.48 2.72
C PRO A 576 -25.82 -8.17 1.71
N ASP A 577 -26.23 -8.24 0.44
CA ASP A 577 -25.46 -8.95 -0.59
C ASP A 577 -24.09 -8.30 -0.86
N ASP A 578 -23.99 -6.97 -0.80
CA ASP A 578 -22.71 -6.27 -0.88
C ASP A 578 -21.75 -6.69 0.24
N MET A 579 -22.28 -6.92 1.45
CA MET A 579 -21.51 -7.39 2.59
C MET A 579 -21.11 -8.87 2.41
N LYS A 580 -22.01 -9.73 1.92
CA LYS A 580 -21.66 -11.13 1.58
C LYS A 580 -20.58 -11.21 0.50
N ASN A 581 -20.62 -10.32 -0.49
CA ASN A 581 -19.64 -10.23 -1.58
C ASN A 581 -18.29 -9.65 -1.11
N SER A 582 -18.28 -8.94 0.01
CA SER A 582 -17.07 -8.48 0.66
C SER A 582 -16.39 -9.54 1.54
N ILE A 583 -17.09 -10.63 1.87
CA ILE A 583 -16.55 -11.77 2.63
C ILE A 583 -16.10 -12.86 1.67
N ILE A 584 -14.83 -13.21 1.77
CA ILE A 584 -14.21 -14.28 1.00
C ILE A 584 -13.86 -15.38 1.99
N THR A 585 -14.35 -16.59 1.75
CA THR A 585 -13.92 -17.78 2.48
C THR A 585 -13.24 -18.68 1.47
N ALA A 586 -11.99 -19.07 1.73
CA ALA A 586 -11.20 -19.84 0.77
C ALA A 586 -10.37 -20.92 1.45
N TYR A 587 -10.29 -22.08 0.82
CA TYR A 587 -9.33 -23.13 1.18
C TYR A 587 -8.03 -22.91 0.41
N ILE A 588 -6.92 -22.81 1.14
CA ILE A 588 -5.60 -22.57 0.57
C ILE A 588 -4.72 -23.81 0.81
N LEU A 589 -4.12 -24.32 -0.27
CA LEU A 589 -3.24 -25.49 -0.25
C LEU A 589 -1.80 -25.08 -0.64
N PRO A 590 -1.07 -24.36 0.24
CA PRO A 590 0.24 -23.81 -0.10
C PRO A 590 1.32 -24.87 -0.33
N VAL A 591 1.27 -26.00 0.40
CA VAL A 591 2.26 -27.07 0.26
C VAL A 591 2.02 -27.81 -1.05
N LEU A 592 0.77 -28.19 -1.36
CA LEU A 592 0.41 -28.76 -2.66
C LEU A 592 0.78 -27.83 -3.81
N HIS A 593 0.39 -26.56 -3.75
CA HIS A 593 0.69 -25.60 -4.82
C HIS A 593 2.20 -25.54 -5.08
N THR A 594 2.99 -25.33 -4.05
CA THR A 594 4.44 -25.19 -4.18
C THR A 594 5.09 -26.51 -4.60
N SER A 595 4.59 -27.66 -4.14
CA SER A 595 5.08 -28.99 -4.53
C SER A 595 4.88 -29.31 -6.02
N ILE A 596 3.76 -28.86 -6.59
CA ILE A 596 3.48 -28.97 -8.03
C ILE A 596 4.48 -28.08 -8.77
N LEU A 597 4.68 -26.84 -8.31
CA LEU A 597 5.61 -25.91 -8.94
C LEU A 597 7.09 -26.29 -8.74
N ALA A 598 7.41 -27.15 -7.77
CA ALA A 598 8.75 -27.68 -7.53
C ALA A 598 9.11 -28.87 -8.45
N GLN A 599 8.15 -29.43 -9.22
CA GLN A 599 8.42 -30.55 -10.11
C GLN A 599 9.50 -30.22 -11.14
N THR A 600 10.38 -31.18 -11.41
CA THR A 600 11.49 -30.99 -12.36
C THR A 600 10.99 -31.03 -13.81
N THR A 601 11.48 -30.10 -14.64
CA THR A 601 11.23 -30.09 -16.08
C THR A 601 12.49 -29.66 -16.82
N ALA A 602 12.55 -29.93 -18.12
CA ALA A 602 13.53 -29.27 -18.97
C ALA A 602 13.30 -27.75 -18.97
N GLN A 603 14.39 -26.99 -19.13
CA GLN A 603 14.34 -25.53 -19.18
C GLN A 603 13.48 -25.07 -20.36
N GLY A 604 12.51 -24.19 -20.10
CA GLY A 604 11.55 -23.71 -21.10
C GLY A 604 10.32 -24.61 -21.27
N GLU A 605 10.21 -25.71 -20.52
CA GLU A 605 9.03 -26.59 -20.52
C GLU A 605 8.20 -26.49 -19.23
N GLU A 606 8.43 -25.48 -18.40
CA GLU A 606 7.75 -25.28 -17.12
C GLU A 606 6.22 -25.18 -17.26
N TYR A 607 5.74 -24.66 -18.40
CA TYR A 607 4.31 -24.57 -18.70
C TYR A 607 3.60 -25.94 -18.75
N LYS A 608 4.33 -27.03 -18.99
CA LYS A 608 3.75 -28.39 -19.03
C LYS A 608 3.24 -28.81 -17.65
N ILE A 609 3.88 -28.37 -16.56
CA ILE A 609 3.38 -28.60 -15.19
C ILE A 609 2.01 -27.96 -15.01
N PHE A 610 1.84 -26.71 -15.45
CA PHE A 610 0.54 -26.04 -15.39
C PHE A 610 -0.52 -26.71 -16.27
N GLN A 611 -0.16 -27.26 -17.42
CA GLN A 611 -1.08 -28.01 -18.29
C GLN A 611 -1.51 -29.34 -17.65
N ASN A 612 -0.54 -30.12 -17.16
CA ASN A 612 -0.79 -31.45 -16.61
C ASN A 612 -1.55 -31.38 -15.29
N ASP A 613 -1.25 -30.38 -14.45
CA ASP A 613 -1.75 -30.26 -13.09
C ASP A 613 -2.78 -29.14 -12.91
N GLN A 614 -3.39 -28.65 -14.01
CA GLN A 614 -4.36 -27.55 -14.02
C GLN A 614 -5.49 -27.76 -13.00
N THR A 615 -5.99 -29.00 -12.89
CA THR A 615 -7.07 -29.33 -11.93
C THR A 615 -6.59 -29.09 -10.50
N PHE A 616 -5.41 -29.56 -10.12
CA PHE A 616 -4.90 -29.35 -8.78
C PHE A 616 -4.65 -27.87 -8.49
N LEU A 617 -3.96 -27.17 -9.41
CA LEU A 617 -3.65 -25.74 -9.26
C LEU A 617 -4.92 -24.89 -9.08
N LYS A 618 -6.00 -25.19 -9.82
CA LYS A 618 -7.31 -24.54 -9.67
C LYS A 618 -7.85 -24.64 -8.24
N TYR A 619 -7.72 -25.79 -7.60
CA TYR A 619 -8.26 -26.04 -6.26
C TYR A 619 -7.30 -25.70 -5.11
N THR A 620 -6.07 -25.25 -5.40
CA THR A 620 -5.16 -24.76 -4.36
C THR A 620 -5.58 -23.42 -3.75
N GLY A 621 -6.49 -22.68 -4.39
CA GLY A 621 -6.99 -21.38 -3.94
C GLY A 621 -6.00 -20.20 -4.06
N ILE A 622 -4.70 -20.46 -4.28
CA ILE A 622 -3.65 -19.42 -4.29
C ILE A 622 -3.80 -18.45 -5.45
N SER A 623 -3.98 -18.95 -6.69
CA SER A 623 -4.12 -18.07 -7.85
C SER A 623 -5.34 -17.17 -7.75
N ASN A 624 -6.47 -17.70 -7.27
CA ASN A 624 -7.68 -16.91 -7.03
C ASN A 624 -7.46 -15.84 -5.96
N LEU A 625 -6.77 -16.18 -4.86
CA LEU A 625 -6.47 -15.22 -3.81
C LEU A 625 -5.60 -14.06 -4.31
N ILE A 626 -4.56 -14.36 -5.09
CA ILE A 626 -3.69 -13.34 -5.70
C ILE A 626 -4.51 -12.40 -6.60
N THR A 627 -5.34 -12.96 -7.48
CA THR A 627 -6.19 -12.17 -8.38
C THR A 627 -7.18 -11.30 -7.61
N ILE A 628 -7.89 -11.85 -6.62
CA ILE A 628 -8.89 -11.10 -5.84
C ILE A 628 -8.24 -9.94 -5.06
N ILE A 629 -7.07 -10.18 -4.45
CA ILE A 629 -6.33 -9.12 -3.75
C ILE A 629 -5.92 -8.02 -4.74
N ASP A 630 -5.39 -8.41 -5.89
CA ASP A 630 -4.84 -7.46 -6.85
C ASP A 630 -5.93 -6.64 -7.58
N GLU A 631 -7.02 -7.28 -8.02
CA GLU A 631 -8.20 -6.60 -8.58
C GLU A 631 -8.79 -5.61 -7.57
N PHE A 632 -8.84 -5.98 -6.29
CA PHE A 632 -9.34 -5.10 -5.26
C PHE A 632 -8.44 -3.87 -5.07
N VAL A 633 -7.12 -4.04 -5.05
CA VAL A 633 -6.17 -2.90 -5.02
C VAL A 633 -6.32 -2.02 -6.25
N SER A 634 -6.34 -2.64 -7.44
CA SER A 634 -6.48 -1.93 -8.71
C SER A 634 -7.77 -1.11 -8.75
N SER A 635 -8.89 -1.68 -8.30
CA SER A 635 -10.19 -1.00 -8.30
C SER A 635 -10.19 0.30 -7.49
N ARG A 636 -9.37 0.37 -6.42
CA ARG A 636 -9.18 1.56 -5.60
C ARG A 636 -8.22 2.57 -6.23
N GLN A 637 -7.28 2.09 -7.04
CA GLN A 637 -6.30 2.90 -7.77
C GLN A 637 -6.87 3.48 -9.09
N ASN A 638 -7.96 2.92 -9.62
CA ASN A 638 -8.59 3.30 -10.89
C ASN A 638 -8.94 4.79 -11.01
N VAL A 639 -9.27 5.46 -9.90
CA VAL A 639 -9.57 6.90 -9.89
C VAL A 639 -8.40 7.71 -10.48
N THR A 640 -7.16 7.31 -10.19
CA THR A 640 -5.96 8.00 -10.66
C THR A 640 -5.70 7.77 -12.14
N THR A 641 -5.90 6.55 -12.64
CA THR A 641 -5.75 6.22 -14.06
C THR A 641 -6.82 6.93 -14.91
N GLU A 642 -8.08 6.93 -14.47
CA GLU A 642 -9.18 7.60 -15.20
C GLU A 642 -8.99 9.12 -15.25
N GLU A 643 -8.43 9.74 -14.20
CA GLU A 643 -8.06 11.16 -14.24
C GLU A 643 -6.97 11.45 -15.29
N VAL A 644 -5.94 10.61 -15.39
CA VAL A 644 -4.89 10.74 -16.41
C VAL A 644 -5.48 10.55 -17.81
N LYS A 645 -6.34 9.54 -17.99
CA LYS A 645 -7.03 9.27 -19.25
C LYS A 645 -7.92 10.44 -19.66
N ALA A 646 -8.65 11.05 -18.74
CA ALA A 646 -9.47 12.23 -19.00
C ALA A 646 -8.61 13.44 -19.43
N GLN A 647 -7.45 13.65 -18.79
CA GLN A 647 -6.52 14.72 -19.17
C GLN A 647 -5.96 14.52 -20.58
N ILE A 648 -5.55 13.30 -20.93
CA ILE A 648 -5.03 12.98 -22.28
C ILE A 648 -6.16 13.05 -23.32
N SER A 649 -7.38 12.59 -22.99
CA SER A 649 -8.56 12.72 -23.86
C SER A 649 -8.87 14.18 -24.18
N HIS A 650 -8.81 15.05 -23.18
CA HIS A 650 -9.02 16.49 -23.35
C HIS A 650 -7.96 17.12 -24.25
N PHE A 651 -6.70 16.74 -24.05
CA PHE A 651 -5.58 17.20 -24.89
C PHE A 651 -5.72 16.71 -26.33
N HIS A 652 -6.07 15.43 -26.53
CA HIS A 652 -6.34 14.82 -27.83
C HIS A 652 -7.48 15.53 -28.57
N TYR A 653 -8.58 15.81 -27.89
CA TYR A 653 -9.73 16.56 -28.44
C TYR A 653 -9.34 18.00 -28.85
N LYS A 654 -8.57 18.70 -28.01
CA LYS A 654 -8.09 20.06 -28.31
C LYS A 654 -7.24 20.11 -29.58
N ILE A 655 -6.45 19.07 -29.86
CA ILE A 655 -5.58 18.99 -31.04
C ILE A 655 -6.37 18.79 -32.34
N HIS A 656 -7.48 18.05 -32.30
CA HIS A 656 -8.24 17.67 -33.50
C HIS A 656 -9.35 18.67 -33.90
N SER A 657 -9.58 19.74 -33.12
CA SER A 657 -10.63 20.72 -33.40
C SER A 657 -10.12 21.93 -34.22
N GLY A 658 -10.49 21.98 -35.50
CA GLY A 658 -10.09 23.06 -36.41
C GLY A 658 -10.57 24.46 -35.99
N ARG A 659 -11.68 24.60 -35.26
CA ARG A 659 -12.17 25.89 -34.75
C ARG A 659 -11.31 26.43 -33.60
N ILE A 660 -10.79 25.52 -32.75
CA ILE A 660 -9.95 25.84 -31.60
C ILE A 660 -8.59 26.42 -32.04
N THR A 661 -8.00 25.88 -33.11
CA THR A 661 -6.74 26.40 -33.70
C THR A 661 -6.83 27.82 -34.26
N ALA A 662 -7.97 28.20 -34.84
CA ALA A 662 -8.21 29.54 -35.37
C ALA A 662 -8.44 30.57 -34.24
N ALA A 663 -9.23 30.20 -33.23
CA ALA A 663 -9.45 31.01 -32.03
C ALA A 663 -8.13 31.29 -31.30
N ALA A 664 -7.28 30.27 -31.09
CA ALA A 664 -5.99 30.44 -30.43
C ALA A 664 -5.02 31.36 -31.19
N ARG A 665 -4.96 31.29 -32.52
CA ARG A 665 -4.16 32.22 -33.35
C ARG A 665 -4.62 33.66 -33.16
N SER A 666 -5.92 33.87 -33.15
CA SER A 666 -6.54 35.18 -32.97
C SER A 666 -6.17 35.80 -31.62
N VAL A 667 -6.26 35.01 -30.54
CA VAL A 667 -5.94 35.47 -29.18
C VAL A 667 -4.43 35.72 -29.00
N LEU A 668 -3.56 34.87 -29.55
CA LEU A 668 -2.11 35.09 -29.50
C LEU A 668 -1.65 36.36 -30.19
N HIS A 669 -2.32 36.74 -31.28
CA HIS A 669 -1.99 37.95 -31.99
C HIS A 669 -2.14 39.17 -31.08
N VAL A 670 -3.20 39.20 -30.27
CA VAL A 670 -3.45 40.22 -29.25
C VAL A 670 -2.44 40.11 -28.09
N LEU A 671 -2.18 38.90 -27.61
CA LEU A 671 -1.29 38.64 -26.46
C LEU A 671 0.22 38.85 -26.74
N ASN A 672 0.64 38.85 -28.00
CA ASN A 672 2.04 39.11 -28.38
C ASN A 672 2.39 40.61 -28.45
N ASN A 673 1.40 41.51 -28.29
CA ASN A 673 1.67 42.93 -28.13
C ASN A 673 2.32 43.20 -26.76
N ARG A 674 3.58 43.68 -26.75
CA ARG A 674 4.41 43.80 -25.53
C ARG A 674 3.81 44.71 -24.47
N GLU A 675 3.23 45.84 -24.85
CA GLU A 675 2.64 46.81 -23.90
C GLU A 675 1.36 46.25 -23.26
N THR A 676 0.49 45.65 -24.08
CA THR A 676 -0.78 45.05 -23.61
C THR A 676 -0.52 43.84 -22.71
N LYS A 677 0.48 43.02 -23.04
CA LYS A 677 0.86 41.82 -22.27
C LYS A 677 1.30 42.15 -20.83
N CYS A 678 2.23 43.08 -20.66
CA CYS A 678 2.77 43.42 -19.33
C CYS A 678 1.70 44.04 -18.41
N ILE A 679 0.79 44.84 -18.95
CA ILE A 679 -0.29 45.49 -18.19
C ILE A 679 -1.34 44.46 -17.75
N VAL A 680 -1.71 43.53 -18.63
CA VAL A 680 -2.76 42.54 -18.35
C VAL A 680 -2.26 41.43 -17.43
N GLU A 681 -1.06 40.95 -17.65
CA GLU A 681 -0.44 39.93 -16.80
C GLU A 681 -0.25 40.44 -15.36
N SER A 682 0.23 41.68 -15.19
CA SER A 682 0.37 42.29 -13.85
C SER A 682 -0.97 42.51 -13.15
N LYS A 683 -2.01 42.95 -13.90
CA LYS A 683 -3.36 43.12 -13.38
C LYS A 683 -3.99 41.79 -12.94
N ILE A 684 -3.90 40.75 -13.77
CA ILE A 684 -4.41 39.40 -13.48
C ILE A 684 -3.69 38.81 -12.25
N ASN A 685 -2.35 38.95 -12.17
CA ASN A 685 -1.58 38.44 -11.03
C ASN A 685 -2.00 39.08 -9.72
N ARG A 686 -2.09 40.42 -9.70
CA ARG A 686 -2.52 41.17 -8.52
C ARG A 686 -3.93 40.75 -8.09
N ASN A 687 -4.86 40.63 -9.04
CA ASN A 687 -6.23 40.23 -8.76
C ASN A 687 -6.31 38.79 -8.22
N ILE A 688 -5.55 37.85 -8.77
CA ILE A 688 -5.50 36.45 -8.28
C ILE A 688 -4.91 36.40 -6.88
N GLU A 689 -3.85 37.18 -6.62
CA GLU A 689 -3.21 37.25 -5.30
C GLU A 689 -4.15 37.85 -4.24
N GLU A 690 -4.85 38.94 -4.55
CA GLU A 690 -5.89 39.52 -3.69
C GLU A 690 -7.02 38.53 -3.41
N LEU A 691 -7.49 37.80 -4.43
CA LEU A 691 -8.52 36.78 -4.27
C LEU A 691 -8.02 35.57 -3.46
N LEU A 692 -6.76 35.18 -3.60
CA LEU A 692 -6.13 34.11 -2.81
C LEU A 692 -6.00 34.50 -1.34
N ILE A 693 -5.58 35.74 -1.06
CA ILE A 693 -5.51 36.28 0.30
C ILE A 693 -6.90 36.30 0.91
N SER A 694 -7.91 36.75 0.16
CA SER A 694 -9.31 36.71 0.61
C SER A 694 -9.79 35.29 0.85
N PHE A 695 -9.44 34.33 -0.01
CA PHE A 695 -9.82 32.92 0.13
C PHE A 695 -9.17 32.28 1.36
N ASP A 696 -7.87 32.46 1.55
CA ASP A 696 -7.12 31.99 2.73
C ASP A 696 -7.74 32.53 4.02
N LYS A 697 -8.06 33.83 4.05
CA LYS A 697 -8.75 34.47 5.16
C LYS A 697 -10.13 33.85 5.41
N SER A 698 -10.95 33.70 4.37
CA SER A 698 -12.29 33.10 4.51
C SER A 698 -12.29 31.66 5.00
N ILE A 699 -11.31 30.84 4.58
CA ILE A 699 -11.19 29.46 5.09
C ILE A 699 -10.79 29.46 6.56
N LYS A 700 -9.80 30.28 6.96
CA LYS A 700 -9.40 30.39 8.36
C LYS A 700 -10.54 30.87 9.25
N GLU A 701 -11.27 31.88 8.81
CA GLU A 701 -12.46 32.38 9.50
C GLU A 701 -13.54 31.31 9.61
N MET A 702 -13.80 30.56 8.53
CA MET A 702 -14.77 29.46 8.54
C MET A 702 -14.35 28.31 9.46
N LEU A 703 -13.08 27.91 9.44
CA LEU A 703 -12.58 26.86 10.34
C LEU A 703 -12.68 27.29 11.81
N TYR A 704 -12.37 28.55 12.11
CA TYR A 704 -12.55 29.13 13.43
C TYR A 704 -14.02 29.17 13.83
N GLU A 705 -14.91 29.62 12.93
CA GLU A 705 -16.36 29.65 13.16
C GLU A 705 -16.91 28.26 13.47
N VAL A 706 -16.60 27.24 12.67
CA VAL A 706 -17.05 25.86 12.89
C VAL A 706 -16.48 25.31 14.21
N ALA A 707 -15.24 25.65 14.55
CA ALA A 707 -14.63 25.26 15.83
C ALA A 707 -15.35 25.89 17.04
N GLU A 708 -15.67 27.19 16.97
CA GLU A 708 -16.32 27.95 18.05
C GLU A 708 -17.84 27.71 18.16
N THR A 709 -18.48 27.20 17.10
CA THR A 709 -19.93 26.98 17.08
C THR A 709 -20.26 25.50 17.17
N GLU A 710 -20.12 24.76 16.08
CA GLU A 710 -20.57 23.38 15.97
C GLU A 710 -19.72 22.43 16.80
N LEU A 711 -18.40 22.53 16.70
CA LEU A 711 -17.51 21.67 17.48
C LEU A 711 -17.63 21.96 18.97
N GLU A 712 -17.60 23.22 19.38
CA GLU A 712 -17.81 23.60 20.77
C GLU A 712 -19.15 23.08 21.32
N THR A 713 -20.24 23.19 20.55
CA THR A 713 -21.55 22.67 20.95
C THR A 713 -21.49 21.16 21.17
N VAL A 714 -20.92 20.41 20.22
CA VAL A 714 -20.78 18.95 20.33
C VAL A 714 -19.89 18.55 21.50
N LEU A 715 -18.80 19.29 21.76
CA LEU A 715 -17.93 19.06 22.91
C LEU A 715 -18.64 19.36 24.24
N ARG A 716 -19.45 20.42 24.32
CA ARG A 716 -20.27 20.76 25.49
C ARG A 716 -21.33 19.71 25.79
N GLU A 717 -22.05 19.24 24.77
CA GLU A 717 -22.97 18.11 24.92
C GLU A 717 -22.23 16.84 25.38
N ASN A 718 -21.03 16.60 24.85
CA ASN A 718 -20.21 15.46 25.26
C ASN A 718 -19.73 15.59 26.72
N ILE A 719 -19.50 16.79 27.24
CA ILE A 719 -19.20 17.02 28.66
C ILE A 719 -20.38 16.60 29.54
N GLU A 720 -21.61 16.96 29.17
CA GLU A 720 -22.81 16.56 29.91
C GLU A 720 -23.00 15.04 29.92
N GLN A 721 -22.79 14.41 28.76
CA GLN A 721 -22.84 12.95 28.63
C GLN A 721 -21.73 12.27 29.44
N ALA A 722 -20.49 12.75 29.32
CA ALA A 722 -19.35 12.24 30.05
C ALA A 722 -19.52 12.40 31.56
N THR A 723 -20.04 13.55 32.03
CA THR A 723 -20.34 13.80 33.44
C THR A 723 -21.43 12.85 33.95
N THR A 724 -22.46 12.60 33.14
CA THR A 724 -23.54 11.66 33.49
C THR A 724 -23.02 10.22 33.56
N LYS A 725 -22.27 9.78 32.55
CA LYS A 725 -21.62 8.46 32.53
C LYS A 725 -20.62 8.34 33.68
N TRP A 726 -19.82 9.36 33.94
CA TRP A 726 -18.89 9.39 35.07
C TRP A 726 -19.61 9.14 36.39
N LYS A 727 -20.71 9.86 36.67
CA LYS A 727 -21.53 9.65 37.87
C LYS A 727 -22.08 8.22 37.98
N GLN A 728 -22.44 7.59 36.86
CA GLN A 728 -22.96 6.21 36.83
C GLN A 728 -21.87 5.13 37.03
N TYR A 729 -20.64 5.40 36.57
CA TYR A 729 -19.57 4.41 36.51
C TYR A 729 -18.44 4.64 37.52
N LYS A 730 -18.34 5.82 38.15
CA LYS A 730 -17.25 6.15 39.10
C LYS A 730 -17.13 5.17 40.26
N GLU A 731 -18.26 4.70 40.80
CA GLU A 731 -18.27 3.75 41.91
C GLU A 731 -17.84 2.33 41.48
N LYS A 732 -17.91 2.04 40.17
CA LYS A 732 -17.44 0.77 39.61
C LYS A 732 -15.92 0.77 39.35
N ILE A 733 -15.27 1.93 39.44
CA ILE A 733 -13.81 2.04 39.31
C ILE A 733 -13.20 1.73 40.68
N LYS A 734 -12.52 0.57 40.74
CA LYS A 734 -11.90 0.04 41.96
C LYS A 734 -10.37 0.08 41.97
N SER A 735 -9.74 0.39 40.85
CA SER A 735 -8.28 0.49 40.73
C SER A 735 -7.85 1.71 39.94
N VAL A 736 -6.69 2.25 40.33
CA VAL A 736 -5.97 3.31 39.63
C VAL A 736 -5.47 2.84 38.25
N GLY A 737 -5.31 1.52 38.03
CA GLY A 737 -4.86 0.96 36.76
C GLY A 737 -5.77 1.25 35.57
N VAL A 738 -7.04 1.56 35.84
CA VAL A 738 -8.01 2.05 34.85
C VAL A 738 -7.55 3.33 34.15
N PHE A 739 -6.70 4.14 34.80
CA PHE A 739 -6.13 5.39 34.30
C PHE A 739 -4.82 5.19 33.51
N SER A 740 -4.40 3.96 33.22
CA SER A 740 -3.15 3.70 32.50
C SER A 740 -3.06 4.50 31.19
N PRO A 741 -2.03 5.37 31.03
CA PRO A 741 -1.85 6.17 29.84
C PRO A 741 -1.39 5.35 28.63
N HIS A 742 -0.92 4.13 28.85
CA HIS A 742 -0.47 3.23 27.79
C HIS A 742 -1.64 2.79 26.89
N PHE A 743 -2.78 2.43 27.50
CA PHE A 743 -3.97 1.93 26.78
C PHE A 743 -4.96 3.02 26.36
N TYR A 744 -4.63 4.31 26.52
CA TYR A 744 -5.53 5.44 26.24
C TYR A 744 -6.94 5.27 26.86
N GLY A 745 -6.99 4.73 28.10
CA GLY A 745 -8.22 4.42 28.84
C GLY A 745 -9.10 3.33 28.24
N ARG A 746 -8.52 2.44 27.43
CA ARG A 746 -9.17 1.26 26.83
C ARG A 746 -8.57 -0.06 27.34
N ASN A 747 -8.02 -0.05 28.55
CA ASN A 747 -7.33 -1.22 29.11
C ASN A 747 -8.31 -2.43 29.17
N PRO A 748 -8.01 -3.53 28.44
CA PRO A 748 -8.94 -4.65 28.27
C PRO A 748 -9.17 -5.46 29.56
N VAL A 749 -8.29 -5.31 30.56
CA VAL A 749 -8.34 -6.07 31.82
C VAL A 749 -9.42 -5.52 32.78
N TYR A 750 -9.86 -4.28 32.58
CA TYR A 750 -10.85 -3.63 33.44
C TYR A 750 -12.22 -3.54 32.78
N LYS A 751 -13.27 -3.81 33.55
CA LYS A 751 -14.67 -3.73 33.10
C LYS A 751 -15.08 -2.31 32.66
N VAL A 752 -14.47 -1.30 33.29
CA VAL A 752 -14.76 0.11 33.01
C VAL A 752 -13.68 0.66 32.07
N LEU A 753 -14.09 1.00 30.84
CA LEU A 753 -13.25 1.66 29.87
C LEU A 753 -13.47 3.18 29.96
N LEU A 754 -12.50 3.94 30.47
CA LEU A 754 -12.63 5.38 30.61
C LEU A 754 -12.86 6.08 29.26
N ASN A 755 -12.25 5.57 28.19
CA ASN A 755 -12.47 6.13 26.85
C ASN A 755 -13.97 6.12 26.48
N ASN A 756 -14.71 5.07 26.86
CA ASN A 756 -16.14 4.98 26.62
C ASN A 756 -16.94 5.89 27.56
N ILE A 757 -16.45 6.17 28.77
CA ILE A 757 -17.13 7.16 29.63
C ILE A 757 -17.05 8.55 29.01
N PHE A 758 -15.88 8.91 28.47
CA PHE A 758 -15.60 10.27 28.01
C PHE A 758 -16.08 10.56 26.58
N PHE A 759 -16.10 9.57 25.69
CA PHE A 759 -16.21 9.84 24.25
C PHE A 759 -17.22 8.95 23.50
N ASP A 760 -17.89 8.04 24.21
CA ASP A 760 -18.90 7.19 23.58
C ASP A 760 -20.14 8.01 23.17
N GLY A 761 -20.52 7.93 21.90
CA GLY A 761 -21.56 8.77 21.25
C GLY A 761 -21.02 10.01 20.52
N LEU A 762 -19.74 10.35 20.66
CA LEU A 762 -19.10 11.47 19.94
C LEU A 762 -18.87 11.15 18.45
N GLU A 763 -18.85 9.86 18.12
CA GLU A 763 -18.44 9.34 16.81
C GLU A 763 -19.36 9.75 15.66
N GLU A 764 -20.67 9.67 15.85
CA GLU A 764 -21.66 10.07 14.85
C GLU A 764 -21.71 11.60 14.72
N LYS A 765 -21.58 12.31 15.85
CA LYS A 765 -21.63 13.78 15.91
C LYS A 765 -20.42 14.42 15.22
N LYS A 766 -19.22 13.86 15.38
CA LYS A 766 -18.02 14.37 14.71
C LYS A 766 -18.05 14.14 13.19
N GLY A 767 -18.67 13.05 12.73
CA GLY A 767 -18.88 12.80 11.29
C GLY A 767 -19.66 13.93 10.61
N HIS A 768 -20.74 14.41 11.24
CA HIS A 768 -21.51 15.57 10.75
C HIS A 768 -20.64 16.84 10.63
N ILE A 769 -19.84 17.16 11.65
CA ILE A 769 -18.93 18.32 11.62
C ILE A 769 -17.95 18.21 10.45
N PHE A 770 -17.36 17.03 10.25
CA PHE A 770 -16.40 16.82 9.16
C PHE A 770 -17.05 16.95 7.78
N GLN A 771 -18.30 16.52 7.64
CA GLN A 771 -19.07 16.72 6.41
C GLN A 771 -19.40 18.19 6.17
N GLU A 772 -19.79 18.92 7.22
CA GLU A 772 -20.11 20.34 7.13
C GLU A 772 -18.86 21.18 6.76
N ILE A 773 -17.71 20.92 7.39
CA ILE A 773 -16.43 21.55 7.03
C ILE A 773 -16.16 21.32 5.53
N LYS A 774 -16.33 20.08 5.05
CA LYS A 774 -16.11 19.75 3.64
C LYS A 774 -17.06 20.51 2.72
N ILE A 775 -18.35 20.55 3.03
CA ILE A 775 -19.37 21.26 2.23
C ILE A 775 -19.05 22.76 2.17
N ARG A 776 -18.72 23.39 3.31
CA ARG A 776 -18.39 24.82 3.37
C ARG A 776 -17.11 25.14 2.59
N ILE A 777 -16.09 24.29 2.68
CA ILE A 777 -14.87 24.41 1.88
C ILE A 777 -15.21 24.33 0.38
N ASP A 778 -15.99 23.34 -0.04
CA ASP A 778 -16.43 23.18 -1.43
C ASP A 778 -17.16 24.42 -1.95
N ASP A 779 -18.03 25.01 -1.12
CA ASP A 779 -18.75 26.22 -1.48
C ASP A 779 -17.86 27.47 -1.55
N LEU A 780 -16.89 27.60 -0.65
CA LEU A 780 -15.88 28.67 -0.71
C LEU A 780 -15.00 28.51 -1.96
N LEU A 781 -14.61 27.29 -2.32
CA LEU A 781 -13.88 27.01 -3.56
C LEU A 781 -14.71 27.35 -4.79
N LYS A 782 -15.99 26.99 -4.84
CA LYS A 782 -16.91 27.37 -5.94
C LYS A 782 -17.09 28.89 -6.03
N LYS A 783 -17.16 29.61 -4.90
CA LYS A 783 -17.25 31.07 -4.88
C LYS A 783 -15.95 31.71 -5.38
N TYR A 784 -14.81 31.21 -4.92
CA TYR A 784 -13.49 31.62 -5.38
C TYR A 784 -13.31 31.38 -6.89
N LYS A 785 -13.68 30.18 -7.38
CA LYS A 785 -13.72 29.83 -8.80
C LYS A 785 -14.53 30.84 -9.62
N ARG A 786 -15.77 31.10 -9.20
CA ARG A 786 -16.66 32.06 -9.87
C ARG A 786 -16.09 33.48 -9.90
N LYS A 787 -15.47 33.95 -8.82
CA LYS A 787 -14.83 35.27 -8.77
C LYS A 787 -13.65 35.36 -9.74
N ILE A 788 -12.79 34.35 -9.79
CA ILE A 788 -11.66 34.31 -10.74
C ILE A 788 -12.17 34.29 -12.18
N LEU A 789 -13.14 33.43 -12.50
CA LEU A 789 -13.67 33.35 -13.86
C LEU A 789 -14.39 34.64 -14.28
N GLY A 790 -15.12 35.27 -13.37
CA GLY A 790 -15.75 36.59 -13.61
C GLY A 790 -14.70 37.67 -13.90
N GLN A 791 -13.67 37.77 -13.04
CA GLN A 791 -12.59 38.74 -13.21
C GLN A 791 -11.80 38.49 -14.50
N CYS A 792 -11.46 37.22 -14.79
CA CYS A 792 -10.79 36.85 -16.03
C CYS A 792 -11.65 37.20 -17.25
N ARG A 793 -12.98 36.99 -17.18
CA ARG A 793 -13.90 37.35 -18.27
C ARG A 793 -13.93 38.86 -18.51
N GLU A 794 -13.97 39.68 -17.46
CA GLU A 794 -13.89 41.14 -17.60
C GLU A 794 -12.56 41.58 -18.18
N ASP A 795 -11.44 41.05 -17.67
CA ASP A 795 -10.10 41.40 -18.14
C ASP A 795 -9.88 40.94 -19.60
N LEU A 796 -10.42 39.79 -20.01
CA LEU A 796 -10.38 39.30 -21.39
C LEU A 796 -11.30 40.07 -22.33
N ASN A 797 -12.51 40.43 -21.90
CA ASN A 797 -13.43 41.25 -22.69
C ASN A 797 -12.84 42.65 -22.95
N ASN A 798 -12.19 43.23 -21.94
CA ASN A 798 -11.47 44.51 -22.08
C ASN A 798 -10.25 44.40 -23.01
N LEU A 799 -9.60 43.23 -23.07
CA LEU A 799 -8.43 42.98 -23.90
C LEU A 799 -8.78 42.71 -25.37
N LEU A 800 -9.80 41.88 -25.61
CA LEU A 800 -10.17 41.38 -26.93
C LEU A 800 -11.17 42.31 -27.64
N GLY A 801 -11.99 43.07 -26.91
CA GLY A 801 -12.98 43.98 -27.48
C GLY A 801 -14.09 43.29 -28.29
N ASP A 802 -14.94 44.08 -28.95
CA ASP A 802 -16.11 43.61 -29.73
C ASP A 802 -15.76 42.87 -31.04
N ASN A 803 -14.47 42.71 -31.37
CA ASN A 803 -14.00 42.24 -32.68
C ASN A 803 -13.72 40.72 -32.78
N HIS A 804 -13.92 39.95 -31.71
CA HIS A 804 -13.74 38.49 -31.71
C HIS A 804 -15.06 37.74 -31.56
N ASP A 805 -15.17 36.56 -32.18
CA ASP A 805 -16.38 35.75 -32.13
C ASP A 805 -16.62 35.15 -30.72
N SER A 806 -17.90 34.93 -30.38
CA SER A 806 -18.30 34.36 -29.07
C SER A 806 -17.59 33.05 -28.74
N PHE A 807 -17.25 32.27 -29.76
CA PHE A 807 -16.54 31.00 -29.63
C PHE A 807 -15.10 31.20 -29.11
N THR A 808 -14.39 32.23 -29.55
CA THR A 808 -13.02 32.51 -29.08
C THR A 808 -13.00 32.90 -27.61
N LEU A 809 -13.94 33.73 -27.16
CA LEU A 809 -14.09 34.11 -25.75
C LEU A 809 -14.44 32.90 -24.88
N GLU A 810 -15.39 32.08 -25.33
CA GLU A 810 -15.78 30.84 -24.65
C GLU A 810 -14.62 29.84 -24.56
N PHE A 811 -13.83 29.71 -25.63
CA PHE A 811 -12.64 28.86 -25.66
C PHE A 811 -11.58 29.28 -24.63
N VAL A 812 -11.29 30.58 -24.50
CA VAL A 812 -10.34 31.10 -23.49
C VAL A 812 -10.87 30.85 -22.08
N GLN A 813 -12.16 31.12 -21.85
CA GLN A 813 -12.80 30.92 -20.54
C GLN A 813 -12.75 29.46 -20.12
N ASN A 814 -13.15 28.53 -21.00
CA ASN A 814 -13.09 27.10 -20.75
C ASN A 814 -11.66 26.63 -20.46
N THR A 815 -10.66 27.25 -21.07
CA THR A 815 -9.25 26.89 -20.84
C THR A 815 -8.78 27.32 -19.46
N ILE A 816 -9.10 28.55 -19.03
CA ILE A 816 -8.80 29.05 -17.68
C ILE A 816 -9.56 28.23 -16.63
N GLU A 817 -10.83 27.92 -16.89
CA GLU A 817 -11.66 27.12 -16.00
C GLU A 817 -11.08 25.73 -15.76
N ASN A 818 -10.61 25.06 -16.80
CA ASN A 818 -9.97 23.75 -16.68
C ASN A 818 -8.68 23.77 -15.84
N GLU A 819 -7.81 24.77 -16.03
CA GLU A 819 -6.59 24.92 -15.21
C GLU A 819 -6.92 25.19 -13.75
N LEU A 820 -7.94 26.02 -13.50
CA LEU A 820 -8.41 26.34 -12.18
C LEU A 820 -9.05 25.12 -11.49
N ASP A 821 -9.85 24.34 -12.20
CA ASP A 821 -10.43 23.08 -11.70
C ASP A 821 -9.34 22.08 -11.32
N GLY A 822 -8.28 21.97 -12.13
CA GLY A 822 -7.11 21.18 -11.79
C GLY A 822 -6.45 21.65 -10.49
N ALA A 823 -6.23 22.95 -10.33
CA ALA A 823 -5.62 23.53 -9.13
C ALA A 823 -6.49 23.38 -7.87
N LEU A 824 -7.81 23.57 -7.99
CA LEU A 824 -8.77 23.45 -6.88
C LEU A 824 -8.99 21.99 -6.46
N ALA A 825 -8.99 21.05 -7.41
CA ALA A 825 -9.06 19.61 -7.11
C ALA A 825 -7.87 19.13 -6.26
N TRP A 826 -6.68 19.72 -6.45
CA TRP A 826 -5.51 19.47 -5.61
C TRP A 826 -5.67 19.98 -4.18
N TYR A 827 -6.37 21.09 -3.98
CA TYR A 827 -6.65 21.64 -2.65
C TYR A 827 -7.56 20.71 -1.83
N LEU A 828 -8.61 20.15 -2.44
CA LEU A 828 -9.48 19.13 -1.82
C LEU A 828 -8.78 17.79 -1.61
N GLY A 829 -7.62 17.61 -2.25
CA GLY A 829 -6.61 16.65 -1.84
C GLY A 829 -6.83 15.24 -2.33
N LYS A 830 -7.29 15.06 -3.57
CA LYS A 830 -7.43 13.75 -4.22
C LYS A 830 -6.14 12.88 -4.26
N LYS A 831 -4.95 13.39 -3.86
CA LYS A 831 -3.64 12.76 -4.17
C LYS A 831 -2.69 12.54 -2.98
N ARG A 832 -2.61 13.44 -1.98
CA ARG A 832 -1.85 13.24 -0.71
C ARG A 832 -2.49 13.95 0.45
N ARG A 833 -2.87 13.29 1.57
CA ARG A 833 -3.47 13.88 2.81
C ARG A 833 -4.77 14.70 2.61
N PRO A 834 -5.80 14.16 1.94
CA PRO A 834 -7.05 14.87 1.61
C PRO A 834 -7.69 15.65 2.76
N PHE A 835 -8.37 16.77 2.44
CA PHE A 835 -9.40 17.35 3.33
C PHE A 835 -10.65 16.45 3.28
N ASN A 836 -10.51 15.19 3.69
CA ASN A 836 -11.59 14.22 3.78
C ASN A 836 -11.87 13.84 5.23
N GLU A 837 -13.04 13.24 5.43
CA GLU A 837 -13.52 12.82 6.75
C GLU A 837 -12.52 11.92 7.49
N LYS A 838 -11.88 10.98 6.78
CA LYS A 838 -10.87 10.09 7.37
C LYS A 838 -9.67 10.85 7.94
N THR A 839 -9.13 11.83 7.21
CA THR A 839 -7.97 12.61 7.65
C THR A 839 -8.33 13.52 8.81
N MET A 840 -9.49 14.18 8.74
CA MET A 840 -9.99 15.03 9.83
C MET A 840 -10.26 14.21 11.09
N LYS A 841 -10.85 13.02 10.95
CA LYS A 841 -11.08 12.08 12.05
C LYS A 841 -9.79 11.63 12.71
N LYS A 842 -8.75 11.28 11.94
CA LYS A 842 -7.43 10.93 12.50
C LYS A 842 -6.82 12.10 13.26
N CYS A 843 -6.85 13.31 12.68
CA CYS A 843 -6.39 14.52 13.38
C CYS A 843 -7.14 14.74 14.70
N PHE A 844 -8.47 14.55 14.69
CA PHE A 844 -9.32 14.69 15.86
C PHE A 844 -9.02 13.64 16.93
N GLU A 845 -8.90 12.37 16.55
CA GLU A 845 -8.60 11.25 17.46
C GLU A 845 -7.23 11.39 18.10
N ASP A 846 -6.22 11.85 17.35
CA ASP A 846 -4.92 12.16 17.92
C ASP A 846 -5.03 13.26 18.98
N CYS A 847 -5.78 14.34 18.70
CA CYS A 847 -5.98 15.44 19.66
C CYS A 847 -6.76 14.97 20.89
N GLN A 848 -7.80 14.14 20.69
CA GLN A 848 -8.58 13.51 21.75
C GLN A 848 -7.69 12.65 22.65
N ASN A 849 -6.86 11.78 22.07
CA ASN A 849 -5.96 10.91 22.82
C ASN A 849 -4.88 11.72 23.56
N GLN A 850 -4.34 12.77 22.93
CA GLN A 850 -3.37 13.68 23.57
C GLN A 850 -3.98 14.42 24.76
N SER A 851 -5.16 15.01 24.60
CA SER A 851 -5.86 15.70 25.67
C SER A 851 -6.21 14.73 26.82
N PHE A 852 -6.74 13.57 26.48
CA PHE A 852 -7.11 12.55 27.46
C PHE A 852 -5.91 12.06 28.26
N LYS A 853 -4.78 11.83 27.58
CA LYS A 853 -3.51 11.49 28.23
C LYS A 853 -3.04 12.59 29.17
N LYS A 854 -3.10 13.85 28.74
CA LYS A 854 -2.62 15.03 29.46
C LYS A 854 -3.43 15.35 30.72
N TYR A 855 -4.76 15.33 30.66
CA TYR A 855 -5.62 15.79 31.75
C TYR A 855 -6.21 14.68 32.62
N ILE A 856 -6.38 13.47 32.09
CA ILE A 856 -7.06 12.39 32.81
C ILE A 856 -6.11 11.24 33.13
N LEU A 857 -5.37 10.71 32.16
CA LEU A 857 -4.62 9.47 32.37
C LEU A 857 -3.34 9.71 33.19
N VAL A 858 -2.41 10.53 32.67
CA VAL A 858 -1.11 10.77 33.30
C VAL A 858 -1.23 11.37 34.72
N PRO A 859 -2.09 12.37 34.99
CA PRO A 859 -2.18 12.96 36.32
C PRO A 859 -2.75 12.01 37.38
N ASN A 860 -3.59 11.05 36.97
CA ASN A 860 -4.30 10.17 37.89
C ASN A 860 -3.66 8.78 38.02
N TYR A 861 -2.71 8.44 37.15
CA TYR A 861 -2.01 7.15 37.16
C TYR A 861 -0.77 7.17 38.05
N ASN A 862 -1.01 7.22 39.37
CA ASN A 862 0.03 7.27 40.40
C ASN A 862 -0.53 6.69 41.72
N ILE A 863 0.22 5.82 42.39
CA ILE A 863 -0.23 5.11 43.61
C ILE A 863 -0.31 6.05 44.82
N ASN A 864 0.49 7.12 44.84
CA ASN A 864 0.43 8.15 45.88
C ASN A 864 -0.85 8.99 45.83
N HIS A 865 -1.60 8.92 44.73
CA HIS A 865 -2.94 9.48 44.69
C HIS A 865 -3.93 8.40 45.16
N PRO A 866 -4.60 8.58 46.32
CA PRO A 866 -5.73 7.75 46.67
C PRO A 866 -6.70 7.67 45.48
N LEU A 867 -7.29 6.51 45.25
CA LEU A 867 -8.25 6.34 44.15
C LEU A 867 -9.36 7.40 44.18
N GLU A 868 -9.78 7.82 45.38
CA GLU A 868 -10.73 8.91 45.56
C GLU A 868 -10.18 10.27 45.09
N THR A 869 -8.90 10.55 45.29
CA THR A 869 -8.24 11.74 44.73
C THR A 869 -8.15 11.67 43.21
N ALA A 870 -7.85 10.50 42.63
CA ALA A 870 -7.87 10.29 41.18
C ALA A 870 -9.28 10.50 40.60
N LYS A 871 -10.32 10.00 41.28
CA LYS A 871 -11.73 10.24 40.91
C LYS A 871 -12.09 11.73 41.00
N GLN A 872 -11.70 12.42 42.07
CA GLN A 872 -11.92 13.86 42.25
C GLN A 872 -11.21 14.69 41.18
N ASN A 873 -9.93 14.40 40.91
CA ASN A 873 -9.17 15.04 39.85
C ASN A 873 -9.79 14.79 38.48
N THR A 874 -10.28 13.58 38.23
CA THR A 874 -11.00 13.25 36.99
C THR A 874 -12.25 14.11 36.86
N GLU A 875 -13.07 14.18 37.91
CA GLU A 875 -14.29 14.99 37.94
C GLU A 875 -14.02 16.49 37.71
N LEU A 876 -12.94 17.03 38.29
CA LEU A 876 -12.51 18.42 38.08
C LEU A 876 -11.97 18.68 36.67
N ASN A 877 -11.45 17.66 35.98
CA ASN A 877 -10.78 17.80 34.69
C ASN A 877 -11.60 17.29 33.49
N ILE A 878 -12.85 16.81 33.68
CA ILE A 878 -13.69 16.35 32.55
C ILE A 878 -13.85 17.45 31.50
N GLU A 879 -14.20 18.65 31.93
CA GLU A 879 -14.39 19.80 31.05
C GLU A 879 -13.08 20.18 30.36
N ASN A 880 -11.97 20.31 31.11
CA ASN A 880 -10.66 20.62 30.55
C ASN A 880 -10.22 19.59 29.49
N CYS A 881 -10.39 18.30 29.79
CA CYS A 881 -10.06 17.21 28.89
C CYS A 881 -10.83 17.28 27.56
N ILE A 882 -12.14 17.55 27.61
CA ILE A 882 -12.97 17.53 26.41
C ILE A 882 -12.80 18.85 25.63
N MET A 883 -12.73 19.99 26.30
CA MET A 883 -12.58 21.31 25.66
C MET A 883 -11.19 21.54 25.05
N ASP A 884 -10.12 21.01 25.67
CA ASP A 884 -8.75 21.13 25.13
C ASP A 884 -8.57 20.41 23.79
N ILE A 885 -9.53 19.60 23.33
CA ILE A 885 -9.49 19.01 21.98
C ILE A 885 -9.61 20.09 20.90
N LYS A 886 -10.38 21.16 21.16
CA LYS A 886 -10.74 22.20 20.18
C LYS A 886 -9.51 22.88 19.56
N GLU A 887 -8.62 23.40 20.40
CA GLU A 887 -7.50 24.23 19.96
C GLU A 887 -6.43 23.44 19.17
N PRO A 888 -5.92 22.28 19.66
CA PRO A 888 -5.01 21.43 18.89
C PRO A 888 -5.62 20.93 17.59
N PHE A 889 -6.93 20.63 17.57
CA PHE A 889 -7.62 20.24 16.34
C PHE A 889 -7.65 21.39 15.33
N LEU A 890 -7.98 22.62 15.75
CA LEU A 890 -7.94 23.80 14.90
C LEU A 890 -6.52 24.08 14.37
N ILE A 891 -5.49 23.92 15.20
CA ILE A 891 -4.09 24.06 14.79
C ILE A 891 -3.75 23.03 13.70
N LYS A 892 -4.13 21.76 13.88
CA LYS A 892 -3.89 20.71 12.87
C LYS A 892 -4.63 20.97 11.57
N LEU A 893 -5.90 21.40 11.62
CA LEU A 893 -6.65 21.79 10.43
C LEU A 893 -6.05 23.01 9.73
N SER A 894 -5.60 24.00 10.50
CA SER A 894 -4.94 25.20 9.98
C SER A 894 -3.59 24.89 9.34
N ALA A 895 -2.83 23.97 9.93
CA ALA A 895 -1.58 23.47 9.35
C ALA A 895 -1.84 22.74 8.02
N LEU A 896 -2.86 21.88 7.98
CA LEU A 896 -3.31 21.20 6.76
C LEU A 896 -3.70 22.22 5.68
N HIS A 897 -4.51 23.23 6.03
CA HIS A 897 -4.90 24.33 5.15
C HIS A 897 -3.69 25.12 4.63
N LYS A 898 -2.73 25.46 5.49
CA LYS A 898 -1.51 26.18 5.11
C LYS A 898 -0.67 25.39 4.09
N GLU A 899 -0.52 24.09 4.31
CA GLU A 899 0.15 23.17 3.37
C GLU A 899 -0.56 23.19 2.01
N ARG A 900 -1.89 23.11 1.99
CA ARG A 900 -2.70 23.14 0.76
C ARG A 900 -2.65 24.47 0.05
N THR A 901 -2.72 25.56 0.78
CA THR A 901 -2.68 26.92 0.22
C THR A 901 -1.33 27.19 -0.40
N LYS A 902 -0.23 26.73 0.22
CA LYS A 902 1.12 26.80 -0.38
C LYS A 902 1.19 26.01 -1.68
N SER A 903 0.60 24.82 -1.73
CA SER A 903 0.52 24.02 -2.96
C SER A 903 -0.32 24.71 -4.04
N LEU A 904 -1.50 25.23 -3.68
CA LEU A 904 -2.38 25.98 -4.59
C LEU A 904 -1.68 27.23 -5.14
N TYR A 905 -1.03 28.01 -4.28
CA TYR A 905 -0.22 29.16 -4.67
C TYR A 905 0.90 28.76 -5.63
N GLY A 906 1.63 27.68 -5.33
CA GLY A 906 2.69 27.16 -6.20
C GLY A 906 2.19 26.65 -7.57
N LYS A 907 0.90 26.34 -7.71
CA LYS A 907 0.27 25.98 -8.99
C LYS A 907 -0.25 27.19 -9.74
N LEU A 908 -0.67 28.25 -9.05
CA LEU A 908 -1.21 29.47 -9.65
C LEU A 908 -0.13 30.52 -9.96
N VAL A 909 0.97 30.59 -9.20
CA VAL A 909 2.00 31.64 -9.26
C VAL A 909 3.41 31.04 -9.28
N THR A 910 4.33 31.65 -10.03
CA THR A 910 5.76 31.30 -10.08
C THR A 910 6.53 31.93 -8.92
N SER A 911 7.75 31.45 -8.66
CA SER A 911 8.67 32.05 -7.67
C SER A 911 9.06 33.50 -7.98
N LYS A 912 8.80 33.97 -9.20
CA LYS A 912 9.01 35.35 -9.66
C LYS A 912 7.73 36.21 -9.59
N GLY A 913 6.64 35.72 -8.98
CA GLY A 913 5.38 36.46 -8.84
C GLY A 913 4.51 36.52 -10.10
N VAL A 914 4.79 35.67 -11.09
CA VAL A 914 4.08 35.65 -12.37
C VAL A 914 3.03 34.54 -12.38
N SER A 915 1.81 34.79 -12.87
CA SER A 915 0.75 33.76 -12.96
C SER A 915 1.17 32.61 -13.87
N LYS A 916 1.33 31.43 -13.27
CA LYS A 916 1.51 30.16 -13.99
C LYS A 916 0.29 29.85 -14.83
N MET A 917 -0.91 30.19 -14.34
CA MET A 917 -2.16 29.97 -15.07
C MET A 917 -2.19 30.78 -16.37
N TRP A 918 -1.74 32.04 -16.34
CA TRP A 918 -1.66 32.89 -17.52
C TRP A 918 -0.56 32.47 -18.48
N GLN A 919 0.61 32.09 -17.95
CA GLN A 919 1.69 31.52 -18.75
C GLN A 919 1.25 30.25 -19.47
N ARG A 920 0.58 29.33 -18.76
CA ARG A 920 -0.02 28.12 -19.32
C ARG A 920 -1.08 28.43 -20.35
N LEU A 921 -1.93 29.44 -20.14
CA LEU A 921 -2.92 29.86 -21.13
C LEU A 921 -2.26 30.34 -22.42
N VAL A 922 -1.32 31.28 -22.33
CA VAL A 922 -0.56 31.81 -23.48
C VAL A 922 0.19 30.68 -24.18
N GLN A 923 0.77 29.76 -23.42
CA GLN A 923 1.51 28.60 -23.93
C GLN A 923 0.58 27.59 -24.62
N GLN A 924 -0.55 27.23 -24.01
CA GLN A 924 -1.59 26.38 -24.61
C GLN A 924 -2.14 27.00 -25.89
N MET A 925 -2.34 28.32 -25.93
CA MET A 925 -2.74 29.02 -27.14
C MET A 925 -1.65 28.95 -28.22
N LYS A 926 -0.37 29.18 -27.86
CA LYS A 926 0.79 29.03 -28.78
C LYS A 926 0.82 27.65 -29.40
N GLN A 927 0.64 26.61 -28.59
CA GLN A 927 0.57 25.23 -29.04
C GLN A 927 -0.58 25.02 -30.01
N ILE A 928 -1.82 25.33 -29.58
CA ILE A 928 -3.04 25.18 -30.39
C ILE A 928 -2.96 25.95 -31.71
N SER A 929 -2.28 27.10 -31.73
CA SER A 929 -2.09 27.88 -32.95
C SER A 929 -1.13 27.24 -33.98
N ARG A 930 -0.17 26.43 -33.52
CA ARG A 930 0.92 25.85 -34.34
C ARG A 930 0.66 24.41 -34.80
N LEU A 931 -0.30 23.73 -34.18
CA LEU A 931 -0.61 22.31 -34.38
C LEU A 931 -1.12 21.90 -35.79
N ARG A 932 -1.33 22.84 -36.74
CA ARG A 932 -1.63 22.52 -38.15
C ARG A 932 -0.40 22.32 -39.04
N ALA A 933 0.82 22.59 -38.55
CA ALA A 933 2.01 22.64 -39.40
C ALA A 933 2.70 21.27 -39.61
N ASP A 934 2.62 20.33 -38.67
CA ASP A 934 3.33 19.04 -38.76
C ASP A 934 2.40 17.84 -38.54
N HIS A 935 2.34 16.91 -39.51
CA HIS A 935 1.46 15.73 -39.49
C HIS A 935 2.02 14.52 -38.71
N LYS A 936 3.31 14.52 -38.33
CA LYS A 936 3.96 13.40 -37.63
C LYS A 936 3.67 13.30 -36.11
N PRO A 937 3.55 14.40 -35.33
CA PRO A 937 3.35 14.33 -33.88
C PRO A 937 1.95 13.83 -33.46
N THR A 938 0.94 13.95 -34.33
CA THR A 938 -0.43 13.47 -34.09
C THR A 938 -0.49 11.95 -33.96
N GLU A 939 0.28 11.20 -34.76
CA GLU A 939 0.27 9.73 -34.69
C GLU A 939 0.86 9.18 -33.38
N SER A 940 1.92 9.80 -32.85
CA SER A 940 2.52 9.41 -31.56
C SER A 940 1.59 9.69 -30.37
N LEU A 941 0.80 10.76 -30.45
CA LEU A 941 -0.18 11.11 -29.42
C LEU A 941 -1.43 10.22 -29.48
N ASP A 942 -1.88 9.89 -30.69
CA ASP A 942 -2.96 8.92 -30.92
C ASP A 942 -2.58 7.55 -30.35
N ASP A 943 -1.32 7.12 -30.56
CA ASP A 943 -0.79 5.88 -29.98
C ASP A 943 -0.82 5.91 -28.44
N LEU A 944 -0.45 7.02 -27.80
CA LEU A 944 -0.51 7.18 -26.34
C LEU A 944 -1.96 7.17 -25.81
N PHE A 945 -2.89 7.81 -26.53
CA PHE A 945 -4.31 7.82 -26.18
C PHE A 945 -4.92 6.41 -26.27
N HIS A 946 -4.61 5.67 -27.34
CA HIS A 946 -5.03 4.29 -27.50
C HIS A 946 -4.40 3.38 -26.44
N MET A 947 -3.11 3.58 -26.09
CA MET A 947 -2.43 2.85 -25.02
C MET A 947 -3.10 3.08 -23.66
N MET A 948 -3.46 4.31 -23.32
CA MET A 948 -4.13 4.63 -22.05
C MET A 948 -5.56 4.07 -21.95
N SER A 949 -6.18 3.77 -23.08
CA SER A 949 -7.48 3.11 -23.16
C SER A 949 -7.38 1.59 -23.14
N ALA A 950 -6.17 1.02 -23.20
CA ALA A 950 -5.96 -0.42 -23.18
C ALA A 950 -6.25 -1.00 -21.79
N ASN A 951 -6.99 -2.11 -21.77
CA ASN A 951 -7.28 -2.89 -20.58
C ASN A 951 -6.52 -4.24 -20.63
N LEU A 952 -6.08 -4.75 -19.48
CA LEU A 952 -5.40 -6.04 -19.39
C LEU A 952 -6.30 -7.19 -19.87
N HIS A 953 -7.61 -7.14 -19.59
CA HIS A 953 -8.56 -8.21 -19.87
C HIS A 953 -9.30 -8.09 -21.23
N GLU A 954 -9.15 -6.98 -21.94
CA GLU A 954 -9.79 -6.79 -23.26
C GLU A 954 -8.88 -7.24 -24.44
N PRO A 955 -9.43 -7.82 -25.53
CA PRO A 955 -8.63 -8.40 -26.63
C PRO A 955 -7.82 -7.40 -27.46
#